data_AF-A0A4V0I2E9-F1
#
_entry.id   AF-A0A4V0I2E9-F1
#
_cell.length_a   1.000
_cell.length_b   1.000
_cell.length_c   1.000
_cell.angle_alpha   90.00
_cell.angle_beta   90.00
_cell.angle_gamma   90.00
#
_symmetry.space_group_name_H-M   'P 1'
#
loop_
_entity.id
_entity.type
_entity.pdbx_description
1 polymer ?
#
loop_
_entity_poly.entity_id
_entity_poly.type
_entity_poly.pdbx_seq_one_letter_code
_entity_poly.pdbx_strand_id
1 'polypeptide(L)'
;MRSTRALPGRLAAFTLALAALIWSEPQTRAQDQPDSAAVLEKVKGGAGLAKVKEKLAADPVGARFRVDAFALNDDKALKVTGAALVPGGTDEDRAEAEKAIRAKVMAAVQDVAGAKEFSAFEFAEKAAKGDALPHVALQKAANEAGKTDRAADELKFTDAKFDAKGKLVVSGLRGANPKALAWAEAALPKVLAENPAALDADGKVAAALDLAAPKSGAEWPLSAAALQKALGVSRVRVDRAFLVARPVKADETNPSGTAWAVALTGFVIGAEKPDATAIGAGLAKAFEAAGWPAVKDADLEALTGADSRLPDPAPHIQRAVAEKPALDGVRVDARTAFGPDGKVVLAGVQPGLDDTQAAALNATVRGVLTALATGSDANPAYKRLAEFGVTSDGLEKVKFRELHAGLRKWATDSLDDVRLGRLYFDESSKLVLTCEAPDEAVKAAVERQLLDRATNTIPGFKPVAAAPVAPPVTEPKEPEKKEPEEKKDAKEPERKDVKEPEKKEPEEKKDGAVSLVAARLQAEAPKAVGGAEVRFTKFPGGLTKFLQQVVADPKNKEWDALLIERGYFDADDRYTVRGVASSEAQKKAFGDYLASLKGDPQWGPYFAPKPHAAPDLAVVPMSKLVERAQRVMPAYAAFDGIRVTGARYVLVDDKLDPGPRLVFDAQVVGRPSPAAAEALGQLTAADRAFYGRRLPKARTGEPRPVAILAVAAPAPGDTLTADQVGTYAEGFGALALLKGDLVKAKEWIDAGQWYAPHLSSVWFLSAYYHHLKGDAELARRDLYRTIELEAPLDFDGPSQRKRRYRVAKDLQGEQRDQVEKLWLAVWKDYREGAGPPAFAEPK
;
A
#
# COMPACT_ATOMS: atom_id res chain seq x y z
N MET A 1 2.32 -30.51 52.38
CA MET A 1 3.43 -31.43 52.74
C MET A 1 4.56 -30.56 53.32
N ARG A 2 4.74 -30.52 54.65
CA ARG A 2 5.87 -31.08 55.45
C ARG A 2 7.24 -30.58 54.94
N SER A 3 8.14 -29.93 55.69
CA SER A 3 8.60 -30.10 57.10
C SER A 3 9.40 -28.85 57.52
N THR A 4 9.05 -28.06 58.54
CA THR A 4 9.49 -28.08 59.96
C THR A 4 10.97 -28.38 60.26
N ARG A 5 11.70 -27.42 60.86
CA ARG A 5 12.19 -27.47 62.26
C ARG A 5 12.78 -26.13 62.74
N ALA A 6 12.63 -25.88 64.04
CA ALA A 6 12.89 -24.64 64.75
C ALA A 6 13.79 -24.88 65.99
N LEU A 7 14.50 -23.81 66.41
CA LEU A 7 14.85 -23.39 67.80
C LEU A 7 15.79 -24.30 68.66
N PRO A 8 16.23 -23.90 69.88
CA PRO A 8 17.19 -22.83 70.27
C PRO A 8 18.16 -23.28 71.40
N GLY A 9 18.95 -22.39 72.02
CA GLY A 9 19.50 -22.66 73.37
C GLY A 9 20.66 -21.79 73.87
N ARG A 10 20.42 -21.08 74.98
CA ARG A 10 21.40 -20.44 75.88
C ARG A 10 22.13 -21.50 76.74
N LEU A 11 23.39 -21.28 77.14
CA LEU A 11 23.86 -21.22 78.55
C LEU A 11 25.38 -21.17 78.68
N ALA A 12 25.79 -20.64 79.84
CA ALA A 12 27.12 -20.18 80.22
C ALA A 12 27.98 -21.26 80.92
N ALA A 13 29.23 -20.84 81.19
CA ALA A 13 30.15 -21.29 82.25
C ALA A 13 30.96 -22.58 82.03
N PHE A 14 32.29 -22.44 81.86
CA PHE A 14 33.33 -22.90 82.79
C PHE A 14 34.70 -22.91 82.08
N THR A 15 35.63 -22.02 82.49
CA THR A 15 36.97 -22.39 82.97
C THR A 15 37.78 -21.13 83.30
N LEU A 16 37.68 -20.75 84.56
CA LEU A 16 38.64 -19.92 85.28
C LEU A 16 39.63 -20.89 85.95
N ALA A 17 40.91 -20.48 86.01
CA ALA A 17 42.05 -21.07 86.74
C ALA A 17 42.96 -22.06 85.98
N LEU A 18 43.96 -21.50 85.28
CA LEU A 18 45.36 -21.93 85.44
C LEU A 18 46.33 -20.83 84.97
N ALA A 19 47.35 -20.58 85.79
CA ALA A 19 48.59 -19.87 85.48
C ALA A 19 48.58 -18.32 85.45
N ALA A 20 48.45 -17.75 86.65
CA ALA A 20 49.34 -16.66 87.05
C ALA A 20 50.78 -17.21 87.14
N LEU A 21 51.55 -17.09 86.05
CA LEU A 21 53.02 -17.13 86.00
C LEU A 21 53.45 -16.90 84.55
N ILE A 22 53.79 -15.65 84.22
CA ILE A 22 54.85 -15.15 83.31
C ILE A 22 54.59 -13.63 83.21
N TRP A 23 55.00 -12.93 84.26
CA TRP A 23 55.43 -11.53 84.20
C TRP A 23 56.95 -11.56 84.28
N SER A 24 57.60 -10.66 83.55
CA SER A 24 59.04 -10.55 83.28
C SER A 24 59.58 -11.37 82.09
N GLU A 25 59.17 -10.99 80.88
CA GLU A 25 60.12 -11.04 79.76
C GLU A 25 61.02 -9.81 79.82
N PRO A 26 62.34 -9.95 79.61
CA PRO A 26 63.28 -8.84 79.65
C PRO A 26 62.99 -7.92 78.46
N GLN A 27 62.86 -6.61 78.75
CA GLN A 27 63.07 -5.55 77.75
C GLN A 27 64.49 -5.71 77.19
N THR A 28 64.62 -6.57 76.17
CA THR A 28 65.76 -6.56 75.29
C THR A 28 65.72 -5.21 74.59
N ARG A 29 66.78 -4.44 74.85
CA ARG A 29 67.11 -3.11 74.32
C ARG A 29 66.40 -2.82 73.01
N ALA A 30 65.77 -1.65 72.94
CA ALA A 30 65.54 -0.91 71.71
C ALA A 30 66.80 -1.02 70.85
N GLN A 31 66.76 -1.94 69.89
CA GLN A 31 67.81 -2.15 68.93
C GLN A 31 67.66 -0.99 67.97
N ASP A 32 68.52 0.01 68.14
CA ASP A 32 68.62 1.28 67.40
C ASP A 32 67.68 1.34 66.19
N GLN A 33 66.48 1.91 66.38
CA GLN A 33 65.67 2.30 65.23
C GLN A 33 66.55 3.23 64.38
N PRO A 34 66.76 2.92 63.09
CA PRO A 34 67.66 3.70 62.27
C PRO A 34 67.18 5.15 62.23
N ASP A 35 68.03 6.07 62.69
CA ASP A 35 67.77 7.51 62.65
C ASP A 35 67.46 7.93 61.19
N SER A 36 66.46 8.80 61.00
CA SER A 36 66.05 9.31 59.68
C SER A 36 67.23 9.87 58.87
N ALA A 37 68.23 10.44 59.54
CA ALA A 37 69.47 10.89 58.89
C ALA A 37 70.25 9.71 58.27
N ALA A 38 70.35 8.58 58.96
CA ALA A 38 71.00 7.38 58.45
C ALA A 38 70.23 6.72 57.30
N VAL A 39 68.89 6.74 57.36
CA VAL A 39 68.03 6.32 56.24
C VAL A 39 68.24 7.26 55.05
N LEU A 40 68.23 8.57 55.26
CA LEU A 40 68.43 9.60 54.24
C LEU A 40 69.79 9.43 53.53
N GLU A 41 70.90 9.22 54.24
CA GLU A 41 72.21 9.00 53.62
C GLU A 41 72.21 7.84 52.62
N LYS A 42 71.48 6.75 52.93
CA LYS A 42 71.40 5.56 52.07
C LYS A 42 70.54 5.77 50.83
N VAL A 43 69.52 6.64 50.89
CA VAL A 43 68.56 6.83 49.79
C VAL A 43 68.74 8.13 49.00
N LYS A 44 69.41 9.15 49.55
CA LYS A 44 69.62 10.45 48.87
C LYS A 44 70.66 10.39 47.74
N GLY A 45 71.62 9.47 47.83
CA GLY A 45 72.66 9.31 46.82
C GLY A 45 72.10 8.79 45.49
N GLY A 46 72.72 9.14 44.36
CA GLY A 46 72.22 8.78 43.02
C GLY A 46 71.94 7.28 42.85
N ALA A 47 72.75 6.40 43.45
CA ALA A 47 72.54 4.95 43.43
C ALA A 47 71.38 4.49 44.34
N GLY A 48 71.19 5.14 45.50
CA GLY A 48 70.09 4.83 46.42
C GLY A 48 68.74 5.24 45.85
N LEU A 49 68.64 6.48 45.35
CA LEU A 49 67.45 7.00 44.70
C LEU A 49 67.08 6.17 43.45
N ALA A 50 68.06 5.79 42.62
CA ALA A 50 67.83 4.94 41.47
C ALA A 50 67.25 3.57 41.88
N LYS A 51 67.77 2.93 42.94
CA LYS A 51 67.23 1.66 43.45
C LYS A 51 65.81 1.79 43.98
N VAL A 52 65.47 2.90 44.65
CA VAL A 52 64.09 3.15 45.08
C VAL A 52 63.17 3.30 43.88
N LYS A 53 63.56 4.08 42.87
CA LYS A 53 62.80 4.24 41.62
C LYS A 53 62.61 2.92 40.88
N GLU A 54 63.65 2.10 40.80
CA GLU A 54 63.60 0.77 40.19
C GLU A 54 62.60 -0.15 40.90
N LYS A 55 62.64 -0.21 42.23
CA LYS A 55 61.68 -1.00 43.03
C LYS A 55 60.25 -0.51 42.88
N LEU A 56 60.04 0.80 42.85
CA LEU A 56 58.72 1.37 42.62
C LEU A 56 58.21 1.06 41.22
N ALA A 57 59.02 1.26 40.18
CA ALA A 57 58.65 0.95 38.81
C ALA A 57 58.31 -0.54 38.58
N ALA A 58 58.86 -1.44 39.39
CA ALA A 58 58.57 -2.87 39.35
C ALA A 58 57.26 -3.27 40.05
N ASP A 59 56.72 -2.44 40.95
CA ASP A 59 55.46 -2.70 41.65
C ASP A 59 54.31 -1.93 40.96
N PRO A 60 53.18 -2.56 40.55
CA PRO A 60 52.10 -1.88 39.85
C PRO A 60 51.47 -0.68 40.60
N VAL A 61 51.48 -0.71 41.93
CA VAL A 61 50.99 0.37 42.79
C VAL A 61 52.13 1.36 43.09
N GLY A 62 53.34 0.87 43.33
CA GLY A 62 54.54 1.69 43.52
C GLY A 62 54.88 2.56 42.31
N ALA A 63 54.67 2.06 41.09
CA ALA A 63 54.95 2.75 39.83
C ALA A 63 54.04 3.97 39.61
N ARG A 64 53.08 4.21 40.50
CA ARG A 64 52.24 5.42 40.55
C ARG A 64 52.89 6.59 41.27
N PHE A 65 54.06 6.38 41.87
CA PHE A 65 54.79 7.43 42.57
C PHE A 65 56.16 7.66 41.94
N ARG A 66 56.43 8.90 41.56
CA ARG A 66 57.76 9.36 41.19
C ARG A 66 58.41 10.02 42.38
N VAL A 67 59.52 9.46 42.85
CA VAL A 67 60.36 10.11 43.86
C VAL A 67 61.29 11.11 43.18
N ASP A 68 61.22 12.37 43.57
CA ASP A 68 62.07 13.44 43.05
C ASP A 68 63.30 13.65 43.95
N ALA A 69 63.08 13.81 45.25
CA ALA A 69 64.15 13.95 46.23
C ALA A 69 63.73 13.49 47.63
N PHE A 70 64.73 13.21 48.46
CA PHE A 70 64.59 12.97 49.89
C PHE A 70 65.24 14.11 50.67
N ALA A 71 64.60 14.53 51.76
CA ALA A 71 65.12 15.51 52.70
C ALA A 71 64.73 15.14 54.14
N LEU A 72 65.26 15.85 55.13
CA LEU A 72 64.68 15.86 56.48
C LEU A 72 63.73 17.07 56.58
N ASN A 73 62.59 16.90 57.23
CA ASN A 73 61.77 18.02 57.66
C ASN A 73 62.29 18.59 59.01
N ASP A 74 61.60 19.60 59.53
CA ASP A 74 61.97 20.25 60.80
C ASP A 74 61.89 19.28 62.00
N ASP A 75 61.01 18.29 61.95
CA ASP A 75 60.85 17.22 62.96
C ASP A 75 61.82 16.04 62.76
N LYS A 76 62.79 16.17 61.85
CA LYS A 76 63.73 15.11 61.44
C LYS A 76 63.05 13.85 60.88
N ALA A 77 61.81 13.91 60.42
CA ALA A 77 61.19 12.86 59.62
C ALA A 77 61.74 12.89 58.18
N LEU A 78 61.76 11.73 57.52
CA LEU A 78 62.18 11.62 56.13
C LEU A 78 61.08 12.19 55.23
N LYS A 79 61.35 13.36 54.67
CA LYS A 79 60.49 14.02 53.69
C LYS A 79 60.73 13.44 52.30
N VAL A 80 59.69 12.86 51.73
CA VAL A 80 59.67 12.35 50.35
C VAL A 80 58.96 13.36 49.47
N THR A 81 59.68 13.95 48.52
CA THR A 81 59.11 14.86 47.51
C THR A 81 58.92 14.11 46.20
N GLY A 82 57.84 14.41 45.48
CA GLY A 82 57.52 13.67 44.27
C GLY A 82 56.21 14.02 43.61
N ALA A 83 55.79 13.16 42.68
CA ALA A 83 54.49 13.23 42.06
C ALA A 83 53.76 11.88 42.15
N ALA A 84 52.48 11.94 42.48
CA ALA A 84 51.62 10.77 42.65
C ALA A 84 50.52 10.72 41.56
N LEU A 85 50.28 9.54 41.02
CA LEU A 85 49.13 9.22 40.17
C LEU A 85 48.11 8.52 41.06
N VAL A 86 47.09 9.25 41.52
CA VAL A 86 46.11 8.72 42.49
C VAL A 86 44.84 8.31 41.74
N PRO A 87 44.65 7.02 41.44
CA PRO A 87 43.43 6.53 40.82
C PRO A 87 42.25 6.57 41.81
N GLY A 88 41.03 6.51 41.29
CA GLY A 88 39.80 6.50 42.09
C GLY A 88 38.69 7.37 41.52
N GLY A 89 37.48 6.80 41.46
CA GLY A 89 36.28 7.50 41.01
C GLY A 89 35.79 8.51 42.06
N THR A 90 35.79 8.10 43.32
CA THR A 90 35.36 8.90 44.48
C THR A 90 36.54 9.40 45.31
N ASP A 91 36.31 10.37 46.20
CA ASP A 91 37.35 10.85 47.11
C ASP A 91 37.81 9.79 48.10
N GLU A 92 36.91 8.88 48.50
CA GLU A 92 37.23 7.72 49.35
C GLU A 92 38.17 6.74 48.63
N ASP A 93 37.84 6.37 47.38
CA ASP A 93 38.71 5.50 46.57
C ASP A 93 40.10 6.12 46.39
N ARG A 94 40.15 7.43 46.17
CA ARG A 94 41.42 8.16 46.00
C ARG A 94 42.23 8.17 47.28
N ALA A 95 41.59 8.35 48.44
CA ALA A 95 42.27 8.30 49.73
C ALA A 95 42.84 6.90 50.02
N GLU A 96 42.09 5.84 49.69
CA GLU A 96 42.57 4.46 49.81
C GLU A 96 43.76 4.18 48.87
N ALA A 97 43.67 4.61 47.61
CA ALA A 97 44.74 4.48 46.64
C ALA A 97 46.00 5.25 47.08
N GLU A 98 45.85 6.49 47.55
CA GLU A 98 46.96 7.32 48.05
C GLU A 98 47.66 6.64 49.24
N LYS A 99 46.88 6.08 50.17
CA LYS A 99 47.41 5.30 51.29
C LYS A 99 48.20 4.07 50.82
N ALA A 100 47.68 3.32 49.85
CA ALA A 100 48.34 2.15 49.30
C ALA A 100 49.65 2.52 48.58
N ILE A 101 49.65 3.60 47.79
CA ILE A 101 50.83 4.13 47.10
C ILE A 101 51.90 4.53 48.13
N ARG A 102 51.54 5.32 49.15
CA ARG A 102 52.48 5.72 50.22
C ARG A 102 53.06 4.51 50.95
N ALA A 103 52.27 3.48 51.22
CA ALA A 103 52.75 2.25 51.83
C ALA A 103 53.82 1.55 50.96
N LYS A 104 53.65 1.53 49.63
CA LYS A 104 54.65 0.99 48.71
C LYS A 104 55.92 1.83 48.65
N VAL A 105 55.80 3.17 48.71
CA VAL A 105 56.95 4.07 48.80
C VAL A 105 57.74 3.83 50.09
N MET A 106 57.05 3.76 51.23
CA MET A 106 57.69 3.47 52.52
C MET A 106 58.42 2.12 52.48
N ALA A 107 57.76 1.06 52.00
CA ALA A 107 58.36 -0.27 51.88
C ALA A 107 59.61 -0.27 50.97
N ALA A 108 59.56 0.41 49.82
CA ALA A 108 60.71 0.50 48.92
C ALA A 108 61.89 1.25 49.55
N VAL A 109 61.63 2.35 50.27
CA VAL A 109 62.66 3.12 50.98
C VAL A 109 63.27 2.29 52.11
N GLN A 110 62.43 1.64 52.92
CA GLN A 110 62.87 0.77 54.02
C GLN A 110 63.76 -0.37 53.51
N ASP A 111 63.38 -1.01 52.41
CA ASP A 111 64.14 -2.11 51.84
C ASP A 111 65.50 -1.65 51.30
N VAL A 112 65.56 -0.53 50.57
CA VAL A 112 66.83 0.03 50.07
C VAL A 112 67.73 0.51 51.21
N ALA A 113 67.16 1.08 52.27
CA ALA A 113 67.90 1.54 53.44
C ALA A 113 68.28 0.41 54.42
N GLY A 114 67.70 -0.80 54.26
CA GLY A 114 67.84 -1.91 55.22
C GLY A 114 67.21 -1.60 56.59
N ALA A 115 66.07 -0.91 56.61
CA ALA A 115 65.43 -0.30 57.77
C ALA A 115 63.96 -0.75 57.92
N LYS A 116 63.72 -2.03 58.23
CA LYS A 116 62.40 -2.70 58.12
C LYS A 116 61.28 -2.18 59.04
N GLU A 117 61.56 -1.24 59.95
CA GLU A 117 60.57 -0.69 60.89
C GLU A 117 60.57 0.86 60.94
N PHE A 118 61.24 1.52 59.99
CA PHE A 118 61.29 2.99 59.97
C PHE A 118 59.92 3.58 59.61
N SER A 119 59.33 4.45 60.44
CA SER A 119 57.95 4.95 60.25
C SER A 119 57.82 6.47 60.14
N ALA A 120 58.90 7.22 60.36
CA ALA A 120 58.90 8.69 60.33
C ALA A 120 58.97 9.24 58.88
N PHE A 121 57.85 9.23 58.16
CA PHE A 121 57.73 9.76 56.80
C PHE A 121 56.83 11.00 56.72
N GLU A 122 57.25 12.01 55.96
CA GLU A 122 56.40 13.11 55.50
C GLU A 122 56.34 13.07 53.96
N PHE A 123 55.15 13.15 53.37
CA PHE A 123 54.98 13.20 51.91
C PHE A 123 54.63 14.62 51.46
N ALA A 124 55.46 15.19 50.59
CA ALA A 124 55.21 16.46 49.92
C ALA A 124 55.06 16.23 48.41
N GLU A 125 53.95 15.59 48.04
CA GLU A 125 53.67 15.13 46.68
C GLU A 125 52.70 16.05 45.94
N LYS A 126 52.93 16.23 44.64
CA LYS A 126 51.91 16.77 43.74
C LYS A 126 51.10 15.60 43.17
N ALA A 127 49.80 15.58 43.39
CA ALA A 127 48.95 14.49 42.96
C ALA A 127 48.14 14.84 41.69
N ALA A 128 48.21 13.99 40.68
CA ALA A 128 47.23 13.93 39.60
C ALA A 128 46.10 12.98 40.03
N LYS A 129 44.87 13.50 40.13
CA LYS A 129 43.71 12.76 40.69
C LYS A 129 42.55 12.70 39.69
N GLY A 130 41.83 11.58 39.66
CA GLY A 130 40.61 11.42 38.86
C GLY A 130 40.80 11.79 37.39
N ASP A 131 40.09 12.81 36.93
CA ASP A 131 40.15 13.30 35.55
C ASP A 131 41.47 13.95 35.15
N ALA A 132 42.29 14.34 36.13
CA ALA A 132 43.63 14.89 35.89
C ALA A 132 44.69 13.80 35.71
N LEU A 133 44.33 12.51 35.79
CA LEU A 133 45.28 11.43 35.46
C LEU A 133 45.73 11.56 34.00
N PRO A 134 47.04 11.41 33.68
CA PRO A 134 47.57 11.68 32.35
C PRO A 134 46.87 10.94 31.21
N HIS A 135 46.57 9.65 31.38
CA HIS A 135 45.89 8.83 30.37
C HIS A 135 44.42 9.23 30.20
N VAL A 136 43.73 9.64 31.28
CA VAL A 136 42.35 10.17 31.22
C VAL A 136 42.31 11.52 30.51
N ALA A 137 43.22 12.43 30.85
CA ALA A 137 43.35 13.74 30.22
C ALA A 137 43.65 13.61 28.71
N LEU A 138 44.57 12.73 28.33
CA LEU A 138 44.86 12.42 26.92
C LEU A 138 43.68 11.80 26.19
N GLN A 139 42.93 10.89 26.84
CA GLN A 139 41.72 10.34 26.23
C GLN A 139 40.66 11.43 26.00
N LYS A 140 40.46 12.35 26.96
CA LYS A 140 39.55 13.50 26.78
C LYS A 140 39.99 14.39 25.61
N ALA A 141 41.29 14.68 25.50
CA ALA A 141 41.83 15.44 24.37
C ALA A 141 41.64 14.70 23.03
N ALA A 142 41.80 13.37 23.01
CA ALA A 142 41.56 12.55 21.82
C ALA A 142 40.09 12.59 21.40
N ASN A 143 39.18 12.48 22.38
CA ASN A 143 37.75 12.58 22.16
C ASN A 143 37.30 13.97 21.68
N GLU A 144 38.00 15.04 22.04
CA GLU A 144 37.74 16.36 21.49
C GLU A 144 38.28 16.49 20.06
N ALA A 145 39.54 16.08 19.85
CA ALA A 145 40.19 16.14 18.54
C ALA A 145 39.45 15.30 17.49
N GLY A 146 38.92 14.14 17.87
CA GLY A 146 38.17 13.24 16.99
C GLY A 146 36.90 13.84 16.39
N LYS A 147 36.41 14.99 16.88
CA LYS A 147 35.35 15.74 16.20
C LYS A 147 35.78 16.22 14.81
N THR A 148 37.09 16.49 14.63
CA THR A 148 37.67 17.02 13.39
C THR A 148 38.72 16.09 12.76
N ASP A 149 39.46 15.33 13.56
CA ASP A 149 40.47 14.36 13.13
C ASP A 149 40.14 12.96 13.65
N ARG A 150 39.44 12.17 12.81
CA ARG A 150 38.97 10.82 13.16
C ARG A 150 40.09 9.84 13.52
N ALA A 151 41.35 10.14 13.21
CA ALA A 151 42.45 9.31 13.66
C ALA A 151 42.59 9.30 15.19
N ALA A 152 42.17 10.36 15.88
CA ALA A 152 42.21 10.42 17.35
C ALA A 152 41.17 9.48 18.01
N ASP A 153 40.11 9.08 17.31
CA ASP A 153 39.13 8.08 17.79
C ASP A 153 39.72 6.66 17.82
N GLU A 154 40.86 6.46 17.16
CA GLU A 154 41.59 5.20 17.12
C GLU A 154 42.57 5.03 18.30
N LEU A 155 42.32 5.71 19.43
CA LEU A 155 43.20 5.70 20.59
C LEU A 155 42.47 5.26 21.87
N LYS A 156 43.16 4.42 22.66
CA LYS A 156 42.74 3.99 23.99
C LYS A 156 43.92 4.10 24.95
N PHE A 157 43.96 5.13 25.78
CA PHE A 157 45.03 5.32 26.76
C PHE A 157 44.73 4.58 28.07
N THR A 158 45.18 3.33 28.22
CA THR A 158 44.77 2.46 29.33
C THR A 158 45.41 2.81 30.67
N ASP A 159 46.64 3.33 30.66
CA ASP A 159 47.40 3.46 31.88
C ASP A 159 48.46 4.56 31.84
N ALA A 160 48.90 5.01 33.03
CA ALA A 160 50.03 5.93 33.20
C ALA A 160 50.86 5.50 34.41
N LYS A 161 52.17 5.32 34.22
CA LYS A 161 53.10 4.89 35.29
C LYS A 161 54.46 5.54 35.13
N PHE A 162 55.26 5.55 36.18
CA PHE A 162 56.65 5.98 36.13
C PHE A 162 57.56 4.79 35.85
N ASP A 163 58.49 4.96 34.90
CA ASP A 163 59.55 3.99 34.66
C ASP A 163 60.67 4.08 35.72
N ALA A 164 61.68 3.21 35.63
CA ALA A 164 62.80 3.20 36.57
C ALA A 164 63.64 4.50 36.54
N LYS A 165 63.50 5.34 35.52
CA LYS A 165 64.13 6.67 35.43
C LYS A 165 63.25 7.76 36.04
N GLY A 166 62.02 7.44 36.43
CA GLY A 166 61.02 8.40 36.88
C GLY A 166 60.33 9.15 35.73
N LYS A 167 60.50 8.69 34.48
CA LYS A 167 59.81 9.26 33.32
C LYS A 167 58.39 8.73 33.30
N LEU A 168 57.41 9.61 33.03
CA LEU A 168 56.02 9.19 32.88
C LEU A 168 55.86 8.40 31.57
N VAL A 169 55.30 7.20 31.64
CA VAL A 169 54.96 6.38 30.48
C VAL A 169 53.45 6.22 30.46
N VAL A 170 52.81 6.76 29.43
CA VAL A 170 51.38 6.55 29.16
C VAL A 170 51.26 5.40 28.17
N SER A 171 50.61 4.32 28.58
CA SER A 171 50.44 3.13 27.75
C SER A 171 48.99 2.96 27.30
N GLY A 172 48.80 2.18 26.24
CA GLY A 172 47.49 2.02 25.62
C GLY A 172 47.48 1.17 24.36
N LEU A 173 46.37 1.28 23.65
CA LEU A 173 46.17 0.67 22.34
C LEU A 173 45.88 1.75 21.32
N ARG A 174 46.27 1.50 20.07
CA ARG A 174 45.91 2.34 18.93
C ARG A 174 45.42 1.51 17.75
N GLY A 175 44.70 2.13 16.84
CA GLY A 175 44.36 1.54 15.55
C GLY A 175 45.56 1.45 14.59
N ALA A 176 45.31 0.86 13.42
CA ALA A 176 46.31 0.70 12.37
C ALA A 176 46.64 2.02 11.64
N ASN A 177 45.81 3.05 11.80
CA ASN A 177 46.01 4.34 11.15
C ASN A 177 47.26 5.06 11.70
N PRO A 178 48.28 5.35 10.87
CA PRO A 178 49.51 6.00 11.35
C PRO A 178 49.28 7.42 11.88
N LYS A 179 48.20 8.10 11.44
CA LYS A 179 47.84 9.43 11.95
C LYS A 179 47.46 9.42 13.43
N ALA A 180 46.95 8.30 13.95
CA ALA A 180 46.56 8.18 15.35
C ALA A 180 47.79 8.32 16.27
N LEU A 181 48.89 7.64 15.93
CA LEU A 181 50.15 7.74 16.67
C LEU A 181 50.76 9.14 16.55
N ALA A 182 50.81 9.69 15.33
CA ALA A 182 51.34 11.04 15.10
C ALA A 182 50.56 12.10 15.88
N TRP A 183 49.22 11.97 15.94
CA TRP A 183 48.39 12.82 16.77
C TRP A 183 48.76 12.67 18.25
N ALA A 184 48.88 11.44 18.75
CA ALA A 184 49.18 11.18 20.17
C ALA A 184 50.53 11.77 20.58
N GLU A 185 51.57 11.59 19.74
CA GLU A 185 52.91 12.15 19.97
C GLU A 185 52.89 13.68 20.01
N ALA A 186 52.13 14.33 19.11
CA ALA A 186 51.99 15.78 19.08
C ALA A 186 51.13 16.33 20.23
N ALA A 187 50.13 15.56 20.69
CA ALA A 187 49.23 15.93 21.77
C ALA A 187 49.89 15.78 23.15
N LEU A 188 50.74 14.77 23.35
CA LEU A 188 51.38 14.46 24.64
C LEU A 188 52.01 15.68 25.34
N PRO A 189 52.93 16.44 24.71
CA PRO A 189 53.55 17.60 25.37
C PRO A 189 52.58 18.77 25.56
N LYS A 190 51.50 18.86 24.77
CA LYS A 190 50.52 19.96 24.86
C LYS A 190 49.51 19.73 25.97
N VAL A 191 48.92 18.53 26.00
CA VAL A 191 47.87 18.15 26.95
C VAL A 191 48.43 18.00 28.36
N LEU A 192 49.68 17.54 28.50
CA LEU A 192 50.31 17.31 29.80
C LEU A 192 51.18 18.47 30.29
N ALA A 193 51.18 19.63 29.61
CA ALA A 193 52.00 20.79 29.97
C ALA A 193 51.73 21.34 31.38
N GLU A 194 50.51 21.15 31.88
CA GLU A 194 50.11 21.59 33.23
C GLU A 194 49.95 20.41 34.20
N ASN A 195 50.20 19.17 33.75
CA ASN A 195 50.00 18.00 34.58
C ASN A 195 51.21 17.78 35.49
N PRO A 196 51.08 17.92 36.83
CA PRO A 196 52.22 17.89 37.73
C PRO A 196 52.99 16.56 37.70
N ALA A 197 52.33 15.45 37.35
CA ALA A 197 52.98 14.16 37.23
C ALA A 197 53.82 14.01 35.95
N ALA A 198 53.58 14.84 34.93
CA ALA A 198 54.31 14.80 33.67
C ALA A 198 55.51 15.75 33.64
N LEU A 199 55.63 16.69 34.59
CA LEU A 199 56.69 17.70 34.61
C LEU A 199 57.93 17.21 35.34
N ASP A 200 59.10 17.34 34.72
CA ASP A 200 60.40 17.15 35.38
C ASP A 200 60.74 18.31 36.34
N ALA A 201 61.93 18.26 36.92
CA ALA A 201 62.42 19.29 37.85
C ALA A 201 62.53 20.69 37.20
N ASP A 202 62.69 20.76 35.87
CA ASP A 202 62.77 22.01 35.10
C ASP A 202 61.40 22.50 34.64
N GLY A 203 60.31 21.81 35.00
CA GLY A 203 58.96 22.12 34.56
C GLY A 203 58.68 21.75 33.10
N LYS A 204 59.48 20.88 32.48
CA LYS A 204 59.27 20.37 31.11
C LYS A 204 58.57 19.02 31.13
N VAL A 205 57.79 18.73 30.10
CA VAL A 205 57.07 17.45 29.99
C VAL A 205 58.07 16.31 29.74
N ALA A 206 58.26 15.46 30.74
CA ALA A 206 59.06 14.23 30.69
C ALA A 206 58.14 13.01 30.61
N ALA A 207 57.46 12.86 29.47
CA ALA A 207 56.54 11.76 29.20
C ALA A 207 56.93 10.95 27.94
N ALA A 208 56.51 9.70 27.87
CA ALA A 208 56.63 8.82 26.72
C ALA A 208 55.30 8.09 26.46
N LEU A 209 55.10 7.67 25.21
CA LEU A 209 53.98 6.84 24.81
C LEU A 209 54.43 5.39 24.62
N ASP A 210 53.61 4.46 25.12
CA ASP A 210 53.73 3.02 24.89
C ASP A 210 52.39 2.49 24.36
N LEU A 211 52.08 2.86 23.12
CA LEU A 211 50.83 2.49 22.46
C LEU A 211 51.04 1.25 21.59
N ALA A 212 50.49 0.12 22.03
CA ALA A 212 50.55 -1.11 21.24
C ALA A 212 49.66 -0.99 20.00
N ALA A 213 50.20 -1.37 18.85
CA ALA A 213 49.42 -1.55 17.63
C ALA A 213 48.50 -2.76 17.76
N PRO A 214 47.43 -2.86 16.94
CA PRO A 214 46.59 -4.05 16.91
C PRO A 214 47.45 -5.27 16.55
N LYS A 215 47.09 -6.45 17.06
CA LYS A 215 47.65 -7.72 16.55
C LYS A 215 47.37 -7.75 15.03
N SER A 216 48.37 -8.17 14.24
CA SER A 216 48.31 -8.10 12.77
C SER A 216 46.99 -8.62 12.22
N GLY A 217 46.23 -7.76 11.51
CA GLY A 217 44.96 -8.11 10.88
C GLY A 217 43.69 -7.70 11.66
N ALA A 218 43.79 -7.26 12.92
CA ALA A 218 42.64 -6.75 13.66
C ALA A 218 42.31 -5.31 13.22
N GLU A 219 41.11 -5.11 12.66
CA GLU A 219 40.57 -3.78 12.36
C GLU A 219 40.18 -3.06 13.65
N TRP A 220 40.21 -1.72 13.66
CA TRP A 220 39.74 -0.95 14.81
C TRP A 220 38.21 -1.13 14.96
N PRO A 221 37.71 -1.64 16.10
CA PRO A 221 36.32 -2.09 16.26
C PRO A 221 35.28 -0.95 16.23
N LEU A 222 35.74 0.30 16.30
CA LEU A 222 34.91 1.48 16.46
C LEU A 222 34.74 2.29 15.18
N SER A 223 35.00 1.70 14.00
CA SER A 223 34.60 2.38 12.78
C SER A 223 33.07 2.50 12.74
N ALA A 224 32.58 3.71 12.42
CA ALA A 224 31.15 3.98 12.36
C ALA A 224 30.41 3.01 11.42
N ALA A 225 31.06 2.61 10.32
CA ALA A 225 30.54 1.63 9.37
C ALA A 225 30.47 0.21 9.94
N ALA A 226 31.49 -0.26 10.66
CA ALA A 226 31.48 -1.58 11.28
C ALA A 226 30.36 -1.69 12.33
N LEU A 227 30.18 -0.63 13.13
CA LEU A 227 29.11 -0.55 14.11
C LEU A 227 27.74 -0.47 13.46
N GLN A 228 27.56 0.37 12.44
CA GLN A 228 26.30 0.42 11.70
C GLN A 228 25.93 -0.96 11.10
N LYS A 229 26.92 -1.66 10.53
CA LYS A 229 26.75 -3.01 10.00
C LYS A 229 26.38 -4.01 11.09
N ALA A 230 26.97 -3.91 12.28
CA ALA A 230 26.66 -4.78 13.42
C ALA A 230 25.26 -4.53 13.99
N LEU A 231 24.77 -3.28 13.95
CA LEU A 231 23.41 -2.90 14.33
C LEU A 231 22.36 -3.37 13.31
N GLY A 232 22.74 -3.63 12.06
CA GLY A 232 21.83 -4.06 11.00
C GLY A 232 20.84 -2.96 10.61
N VAL A 233 19.58 -3.34 10.34
CA VAL A 233 18.50 -2.37 10.08
C VAL A 233 18.00 -1.84 11.43
N SER A 234 18.30 -0.58 11.72
CA SER A 234 17.92 0.04 12.98
C SER A 234 17.50 1.49 12.80
N ARG A 235 16.73 2.05 13.74
CA ARG A 235 16.41 3.49 13.76
C ARG A 235 17.60 4.37 14.15
N VAL A 236 18.78 3.78 14.33
CA VAL A 236 19.98 4.42 14.84
C VAL A 236 21.04 4.53 13.74
N ARG A 237 21.53 5.75 13.53
CA ARG A 237 22.71 6.03 12.71
C ARG A 237 23.88 6.32 13.62
N VAL A 238 24.99 5.63 13.42
CA VAL A 238 26.26 5.91 14.10
C VAL A 238 27.15 6.75 13.19
N ASP A 239 27.40 8.01 13.56
CA ASP A 239 28.32 8.90 12.84
C ASP A 239 29.75 8.80 13.39
N ARG A 240 29.88 8.49 14.68
CA ARG A 240 31.16 8.38 15.39
C ARG A 240 31.03 7.42 16.55
N ALA A 241 32.10 6.68 16.80
CA ALA A 241 32.26 5.90 18.01
C ALA A 241 33.68 6.07 18.55
N PHE A 242 33.80 6.22 19.86
CA PHE A 242 35.06 6.48 20.53
C PHE A 242 35.02 5.94 21.95
N LEU A 243 36.16 5.93 22.63
CA LEU A 243 36.28 5.41 23.99
C LEU A 243 36.32 6.55 25.00
N VAL A 244 35.54 6.40 26.07
CA VAL A 244 35.55 7.31 27.21
C VAL A 244 36.21 6.62 28.39
N ALA A 245 37.24 7.25 28.94
CA ALA A 245 37.87 6.85 30.18
C ALA A 245 37.09 7.43 31.36
N ARG A 246 36.68 6.58 32.31
CA ARG A 246 36.03 6.98 33.56
C ARG A 246 36.86 6.53 34.75
N PRO A 247 37.27 7.43 35.66
CA PRO A 247 37.91 7.03 36.90
C PRO A 247 36.97 6.13 37.73
N VAL A 248 37.48 5.00 38.20
CA VAL A 248 36.81 4.02 39.07
C VAL A 248 37.74 3.60 40.20
N LYS A 249 37.23 2.85 41.18
CA LYS A 249 38.05 2.26 42.24
C LYS A 249 39.19 1.43 41.64
N ALA A 250 40.42 1.67 42.08
CA ALA A 250 41.55 0.85 41.72
C ALA A 250 41.59 -0.42 42.56
N ASP A 251 41.95 -1.54 41.94
CA ASP A 251 42.16 -2.83 42.61
C ASP A 251 43.34 -3.58 41.94
N GLU A 252 43.63 -4.79 42.41
CA GLU A 252 44.73 -5.60 41.87
C GLU A 252 44.55 -5.94 40.38
N THR A 253 43.30 -6.02 39.90
CA THR A 253 42.97 -6.33 38.50
C THR A 253 42.86 -5.09 37.62
N ASN A 254 42.65 -3.91 38.21
CA ASN A 254 42.62 -2.61 37.56
C ASN A 254 43.41 -1.56 38.36
N PRO A 255 44.76 -1.66 38.40
CA PRO A 255 45.59 -0.73 39.17
C PRO A 255 45.55 0.71 38.63
N SER A 256 45.08 0.90 37.39
CA SER A 256 44.87 2.21 36.78
C SER A 256 43.63 2.94 37.31
N GLY A 257 42.72 2.22 37.98
CA GLY A 257 41.40 2.70 38.40
C GLY A 257 40.65 3.42 37.28
N THR A 258 40.68 2.84 36.07
CA THR A 258 40.00 3.42 34.89
C THR A 258 39.10 2.37 34.26
N ALA A 259 37.81 2.70 34.12
CA ALA A 259 36.86 1.93 33.33
C ALA A 259 36.69 2.58 31.95
N TRP A 260 36.30 1.76 30.98
CA TRP A 260 36.17 2.15 29.59
C TRP A 260 34.76 1.92 29.12
N ALA A 261 34.12 2.98 28.64
CA ALA A 261 32.85 2.91 27.96
C ALA A 261 33.00 3.28 26.48
N VAL A 262 32.21 2.64 25.62
CA VAL A 262 32.08 3.07 24.22
C VAL A 262 31.04 4.17 24.16
N ALA A 263 31.42 5.36 23.71
CA ALA A 263 30.50 6.43 23.42
C ALA A 263 30.15 6.46 21.93
N LEU A 264 28.88 6.67 21.63
CA LEU A 264 28.36 6.79 20.27
C LEU A 264 27.75 8.17 20.06
N THR A 265 27.99 8.78 18.90
CA THR A 265 27.23 9.95 18.44
C THR A 265 26.62 9.68 17.07
N GLY A 266 25.48 10.29 16.80
CA GLY A 266 24.80 10.18 15.52
C GLY A 266 23.34 10.59 15.66
N PHE A 267 22.45 9.81 15.06
CA PHE A 267 21.03 10.15 15.00
C PHE A 267 20.13 8.99 15.33
N VAL A 268 18.94 9.31 15.83
CA VAL A 268 17.84 8.39 16.00
C VAL A 268 16.65 8.91 15.24
N ILE A 269 16.05 8.10 14.37
CA ILE A 269 14.79 8.44 13.72
C ILE A 269 13.63 8.04 14.64
N GLY A 270 12.70 8.98 14.85
CA GLY A 270 11.50 8.82 15.66
C GLY A 270 11.63 9.37 17.08
N ALA A 271 10.47 9.47 17.75
CA ALA A 271 10.40 9.98 19.13
C ALA A 271 10.80 8.92 20.18
N GLU A 272 10.70 7.64 19.84
CA GLU A 272 11.00 6.51 20.72
C GLU A 272 12.48 6.48 21.12
N LYS A 273 12.75 6.13 22.38
CA LYS A 273 14.12 5.89 22.82
C LYS A 273 14.64 4.64 22.10
N PRO A 274 15.85 4.67 21.54
CA PRO A 274 16.41 3.47 20.92
C PRO A 274 16.65 2.40 21.98
N ASP A 275 16.53 1.14 21.59
CA ASP A 275 16.75 0.01 22.49
C ASP A 275 18.24 -0.10 22.85
N ALA A 276 18.58 0.38 24.04
CA ALA A 276 19.93 0.34 24.57
C ALA A 276 20.49 -1.09 24.68
N THR A 277 19.64 -2.08 24.91
CA THR A 277 20.05 -3.50 24.99
C THR A 277 20.46 -4.01 23.62
N ALA A 278 19.67 -3.72 22.58
CA ALA A 278 19.99 -4.08 21.21
C ALA A 278 21.27 -3.38 20.72
N ILE A 279 21.47 -2.11 21.07
CA ILE A 279 22.71 -1.38 20.76
C ILE A 279 23.89 -2.04 21.47
N GLY A 280 23.77 -2.36 22.76
CA GLY A 280 24.81 -3.03 23.53
C GLY A 280 25.21 -4.38 22.92
N ALA A 281 24.23 -5.19 22.50
CA ALA A 281 24.47 -6.45 21.81
C ALA A 281 25.18 -6.26 20.45
N GLY A 282 24.79 -5.24 19.68
CA GLY A 282 25.46 -4.87 18.42
C GLY A 282 26.91 -4.44 18.63
N LEU A 283 27.19 -3.64 19.68
CA LEU A 283 28.55 -3.26 20.07
C LEU A 283 29.39 -4.47 20.43
N ALA A 284 28.87 -5.36 21.28
CA ALA A 284 29.59 -6.58 21.67
C ALA A 284 29.97 -7.43 20.45
N LYS A 285 29.03 -7.61 19.51
CA LYS A 285 29.26 -8.35 18.26
C LYS A 285 30.32 -7.68 17.36
N ALA A 286 30.34 -6.36 17.28
CA ALA A 286 31.35 -5.63 16.52
C ALA A 286 32.76 -5.79 17.10
N PHE A 287 32.87 -5.73 18.43
CA PHE A 287 34.14 -5.94 19.14
C PHE A 287 34.64 -7.38 18.99
N GLU A 288 33.76 -8.36 19.14
CA GLU A 288 34.08 -9.77 18.92
C GLU A 288 34.57 -10.02 17.49
N ALA A 289 33.88 -9.49 16.48
CA ALA A 289 34.25 -9.63 15.07
C ALA A 289 35.61 -9.00 14.75
N ALA A 290 36.01 -7.95 15.46
CA ALA A 290 37.31 -7.31 15.31
C ALA A 290 38.43 -8.02 16.11
N GLY A 291 38.11 -9.05 16.90
CA GLY A 291 39.08 -9.73 17.78
C GLY A 291 39.43 -8.94 19.04
N TRP A 292 38.56 -8.02 19.46
CA TRP A 292 38.73 -7.20 20.66
C TRP A 292 37.93 -7.77 21.85
N PRO A 293 38.39 -7.55 23.10
CA PRO A 293 37.60 -7.89 24.28
C PRO A 293 36.24 -7.19 24.27
N ALA A 294 35.18 -7.90 24.67
CA ALA A 294 33.85 -7.33 24.79
C ALA A 294 33.87 -6.12 25.75
N VAL A 295 33.24 -5.03 25.33
CA VAL A 295 33.06 -3.85 26.19
C VAL A 295 31.89 -4.11 27.12
N LYS A 296 32.10 -3.87 28.42
CA LYS A 296 31.09 -4.11 29.46
C LYS A 296 30.10 -2.95 29.56
N ASP A 297 30.54 -1.74 29.23
CA ASP A 297 29.77 -0.51 29.40
C ASP A 297 29.66 0.29 28.09
N ALA A 298 28.47 0.84 27.82
CA ALA A 298 28.23 1.74 26.70
C ALA A 298 27.67 3.07 27.22
N ASP A 299 28.29 4.17 26.81
CA ASP A 299 27.83 5.51 27.06
C ASP A 299 26.96 5.97 25.88
N LEU A 300 25.66 5.72 25.99
CA LEU A 300 24.70 6.02 24.93
C LEU A 300 24.02 7.39 25.10
N GLU A 301 24.45 8.21 26.06
CA GLU A 301 23.77 9.48 26.38
C GLU A 301 23.77 10.44 25.18
N ALA A 302 24.91 10.61 24.52
CA ALA A 302 25.03 11.48 23.34
C ALA A 302 24.20 11.00 22.13
N LEU A 303 23.91 9.69 22.03
CA LEU A 303 23.08 9.12 20.98
C LEU A 303 21.58 9.14 21.33
N THR A 304 21.26 8.96 22.60
CA THR A 304 19.87 8.83 23.10
C THR A 304 19.27 10.16 23.57
N GLY A 305 20.09 11.20 23.70
CA GLY A 305 19.69 12.57 23.99
C GLY A 305 18.66 13.12 23.01
N ALA A 306 17.85 14.08 23.47
CA ALA A 306 16.75 14.64 22.68
C ALA A 306 17.23 15.32 21.38
N ASP A 307 18.38 16.00 21.43
CA ASP A 307 18.96 16.71 20.28
C ASP A 307 19.42 15.78 19.13
N SER A 308 19.64 14.50 19.44
CA SER A 308 20.03 13.48 18.47
C SER A 308 18.82 12.80 17.83
N ARG A 309 17.58 13.15 18.23
CA ARG A 309 16.36 12.57 17.67
C ARG A 309 15.80 13.43 16.55
N LEU A 310 15.47 12.77 15.46
CA LEU A 310 14.87 13.38 14.28
C LEU A 310 13.44 12.85 14.16
N PRO A 311 12.44 13.71 13.93
CA PRO A 311 11.13 13.25 13.46
C PRO A 311 11.29 12.32 12.25
N ASP A 312 10.43 11.30 12.16
CA ASP A 312 10.46 10.38 11.01
C ASP A 312 10.14 11.18 9.73
N PRO A 313 11.02 11.20 8.71
CA PRO A 313 10.76 11.94 7.47
C PRO A 313 9.69 11.27 6.59
N ALA A 314 9.28 10.04 6.88
CA ALA A 314 8.34 9.27 6.07
C ALA A 314 7.03 10.01 5.72
N PRO A 315 6.33 10.72 6.63
CA PRO A 315 5.10 11.42 6.29
C PRO A 315 5.33 12.51 5.23
N HIS A 316 6.44 13.24 5.31
CA HIS A 316 6.82 14.24 4.31
C HIS A 316 7.21 13.60 2.98
N ILE A 317 7.90 12.45 3.03
CA ILE A 317 8.24 11.66 1.85
C ILE A 317 6.97 11.15 1.17
N GLN A 318 6.02 10.59 1.93
CA GLN A 318 4.77 10.05 1.42
C GLN A 318 3.92 11.14 0.75
N ARG A 319 3.82 12.33 1.34
CA ARG A 319 3.16 13.48 0.70
C ARG A 319 3.78 13.79 -0.67
N ALA A 320 5.11 13.91 -0.75
CA ALA A 320 5.79 14.21 -2.01
C ALA A 320 5.71 13.06 -3.04
N VAL A 321 5.61 11.81 -2.58
CA VAL A 321 5.37 10.64 -3.43
C VAL A 321 3.95 10.67 -4.01
N ALA A 322 2.95 10.97 -3.18
CA ALA A 322 1.54 11.03 -3.58
C ALA A 322 1.26 12.05 -4.71
N GLU A 323 2.06 13.12 -4.80
CA GLU A 323 1.96 14.15 -5.84
C GLU A 323 2.52 13.71 -7.20
N LYS A 324 3.24 12.59 -7.29
CA LYS A 324 3.96 12.17 -8.50
C LYS A 324 3.35 10.93 -9.15
N PRO A 325 2.66 11.04 -10.31
CA PRO A 325 2.08 9.90 -11.01
C PRO A 325 3.08 8.79 -11.37
N ALA A 326 4.34 9.15 -11.63
CA ALA A 326 5.40 8.17 -11.91
C ALA A 326 5.72 7.24 -10.72
N LEU A 327 5.27 7.57 -9.50
CA LEU A 327 5.47 6.81 -8.28
C LEU A 327 4.17 6.18 -7.74
N ASP A 328 3.13 6.08 -8.58
CA ASP A 328 1.86 5.44 -8.21
C ASP A 328 2.07 4.00 -7.73
N GLY A 329 1.49 3.70 -6.56
CA GLY A 329 1.64 2.42 -5.87
C GLY A 329 2.82 2.34 -4.89
N VAL A 330 3.63 3.39 -4.76
CA VAL A 330 4.60 3.52 -3.67
C VAL A 330 3.89 4.05 -2.42
N ARG A 331 4.11 3.35 -1.30
CA ARG A 331 3.71 3.78 0.04
C ARG A 331 4.93 3.76 0.95
N VAL A 332 5.19 4.86 1.64
CA VAL A 332 6.25 4.98 2.64
C VAL A 332 5.61 5.05 4.03
N ASP A 333 5.88 4.05 4.86
CA ASP A 333 5.39 3.95 6.23
C ASP A 333 6.30 4.73 7.19
N ALA A 334 5.74 5.21 8.32
CA ALA A 334 6.45 5.89 9.42
C ALA A 334 7.34 4.94 10.25
N ARG A 335 8.22 4.23 9.54
CA ARG A 335 9.16 3.23 10.05
C ARG A 335 10.47 3.30 9.26
N THR A 336 10.91 4.50 8.89
CA THR A 336 12.21 4.64 8.23
C THR A 336 13.32 4.23 9.19
N ALA A 337 14.35 3.62 8.63
CA ALA A 337 15.48 3.07 9.37
C ALA A 337 16.79 3.35 8.63
N PHE A 338 17.89 2.94 9.21
CA PHE A 338 19.21 2.95 8.58
C PHE A 338 19.64 1.54 8.26
N GLY A 339 20.17 1.37 7.04
CA GLY A 339 20.78 0.12 6.61
C GLY A 339 22.19 -0.07 7.18
N PRO A 340 22.82 -1.22 6.92
CA PRO A 340 24.18 -1.51 7.36
C PRO A 340 25.25 -0.58 6.75
N ASP A 341 24.94 0.08 5.63
CA ASP A 341 25.78 1.10 5.00
C ASP A 341 25.48 2.53 5.50
N GLY A 342 24.52 2.67 6.42
CA GLY A 342 24.10 3.96 6.98
C GLY A 342 23.14 4.76 6.09
N LYS A 343 22.69 4.23 4.95
CA LYS A 343 21.65 4.87 4.13
C LYS A 343 20.29 4.78 4.80
N VAL A 344 19.42 5.74 4.50
CA VAL A 344 18.01 5.68 4.92
C VAL A 344 17.33 4.55 4.13
N VAL A 345 16.83 3.54 4.83
CA VAL A 345 16.02 2.46 4.30
C VAL A 345 14.55 2.85 4.46
N LEU A 346 13.84 2.97 3.34
CA LEU A 346 12.40 3.20 3.35
C LEU A 346 11.67 1.90 3.70
N ALA A 347 10.63 2.00 4.52
CA ALA A 347 9.72 0.90 4.83
C ALA A 347 8.35 1.16 4.18
N GLY A 348 7.66 0.12 3.73
CA GLY A 348 6.34 0.25 3.10
C GLY A 348 6.17 -0.70 1.91
N VAL A 349 5.49 -0.25 0.85
CA VAL A 349 5.24 -1.07 -0.35
C VAL A 349 5.61 -0.33 -1.63
N GLN A 350 5.89 -1.09 -2.70
CA GLN A 350 6.20 -0.57 -4.03
C GLN A 350 5.61 -1.44 -5.15
N PRO A 351 5.33 -0.89 -6.34
CA PRO A 351 4.69 -1.60 -7.45
C PRO A 351 5.65 -2.45 -8.30
N GLY A 352 6.91 -2.64 -7.86
CA GLY A 352 8.00 -3.17 -8.69
C GLY A 352 8.63 -2.07 -9.56
N LEU A 353 9.29 -1.10 -8.92
CA LEU A 353 9.92 0.05 -9.56
C LEU A 353 11.00 -0.41 -10.55
N ASP A 354 11.00 0.19 -11.74
CA ASP A 354 12.14 0.15 -12.66
C ASP A 354 13.21 1.20 -12.27
N ASP A 355 14.35 1.21 -12.95
CA ASP A 355 15.47 2.10 -12.66
C ASP A 355 15.08 3.59 -12.75
N THR A 356 14.17 3.95 -13.66
CA THR A 356 13.70 5.33 -13.82
C THR A 356 12.83 5.74 -12.64
N GLN A 357 11.90 4.87 -12.23
CA GLN A 357 11.05 5.10 -11.07
C GLN A 357 11.85 5.10 -9.75
N ALA A 358 12.84 4.21 -9.60
CA ALA A 358 13.74 4.19 -8.46
C ALA A 358 14.57 5.49 -8.37
N ALA A 359 15.09 5.99 -9.49
CA ALA A 359 15.77 7.27 -9.55
C ALA A 359 14.83 8.44 -9.18
N ALA A 360 13.59 8.43 -9.67
CA ALA A 360 12.58 9.43 -9.33
C ALA A 360 12.22 9.40 -7.83
N LEU A 361 12.09 8.21 -7.22
CA LEU A 361 11.87 8.06 -5.79
C LEU A 361 13.05 8.62 -4.99
N ASN A 362 14.28 8.24 -5.35
CA ASN A 362 15.50 8.72 -4.68
C ASN A 362 15.64 10.25 -4.76
N ALA A 363 15.37 10.84 -5.93
CA ALA A 363 15.37 12.29 -6.11
C ALA A 363 14.28 12.98 -5.26
N THR A 364 13.10 12.36 -5.17
CA THR A 364 11.99 12.85 -4.33
C THR A 364 12.38 12.86 -2.86
N VAL A 365 12.92 11.75 -2.36
CA VAL A 365 13.34 11.65 -0.94
C VAL A 365 14.45 12.64 -0.64
N ARG A 366 15.47 12.76 -1.51
CA ARG A 366 16.55 13.75 -1.34
C ARG A 366 16.01 15.17 -1.30
N GLY A 367 15.05 15.51 -2.18
CA GLY A 367 14.39 16.82 -2.18
C GLY A 367 13.67 17.11 -0.87
N VAL A 368 12.92 16.14 -0.34
CA VAL A 368 12.24 16.26 0.96
C VAL A 368 13.23 16.44 2.10
N LEU A 369 14.28 15.61 2.18
CA LEU A 369 15.30 15.73 3.24
C LEU A 369 16.03 17.08 3.17
N THR A 370 16.30 17.59 1.96
CA THR A 370 16.91 18.91 1.77
C THR A 370 15.97 20.03 2.25
N ALA A 371 14.68 19.94 1.92
CA ALA A 371 13.68 20.92 2.37
C ALA A 371 13.51 20.93 3.90
N LEU A 372 13.51 19.74 4.53
CA LEU A 372 13.48 19.61 5.99
C LEU A 372 14.74 20.16 6.68
N ALA A 373 15.86 20.26 5.96
CA ALA A 373 17.08 20.86 6.50
C ALA A 373 17.07 22.40 6.48
N THR A 374 16.17 23.04 5.73
CA THR A 374 16.13 24.50 5.53
C THR A 374 14.80 25.16 5.92
N GLY A 375 13.79 24.39 6.34
CA GLY A 375 12.46 24.89 6.70
C GLY A 375 12.37 25.60 8.07
N SER A 376 11.17 25.97 8.49
CA SER A 376 10.93 26.55 9.83
C SER A 376 11.34 25.61 10.97
N ASP A 377 11.25 24.31 10.74
CA ASP A 377 11.69 23.24 11.64
C ASP A 377 13.06 22.67 11.20
N ALA A 378 13.90 23.51 10.59
CA ALA A 378 15.18 23.12 10.03
C ALA A 378 16.03 22.36 11.05
N ASN A 379 16.31 21.09 10.74
CA ASN A 379 17.34 20.34 11.43
C ASN A 379 18.48 20.04 10.45
N PRO A 380 19.71 20.58 10.69
CA PRO A 380 20.85 20.35 9.79
C PRO A 380 21.24 18.87 9.67
N ALA A 381 20.75 18.01 10.57
CA ALA A 381 20.87 16.56 10.45
C ALA A 381 20.24 16.01 9.17
N TYR A 382 19.10 16.54 8.70
CA TYR A 382 18.46 16.06 7.48
C TYR A 382 19.31 16.32 6.23
N LYS A 383 20.14 17.38 6.24
CA LYS A 383 21.13 17.62 5.18
C LYS A 383 22.14 16.49 5.11
N ARG A 384 22.67 16.05 6.25
CA ARG A 384 23.57 14.88 6.33
C ARG A 384 22.87 13.61 5.86
N LEU A 385 21.60 13.40 6.24
CA LEU A 385 20.82 12.25 5.75
C LEU A 385 20.67 12.25 4.22
N ALA A 386 20.45 13.41 3.62
CA ALA A 386 20.36 13.55 2.17
C ALA A 386 21.68 13.20 1.45
N GLU A 387 22.82 13.50 2.08
CA GLU A 387 24.17 13.19 1.59
C GLU A 387 24.50 11.70 1.69
N PHE A 388 24.09 11.02 2.77
CA PHE A 388 24.30 9.57 2.91
C PHE A 388 23.54 8.75 1.86
N GLY A 389 22.38 9.24 1.44
CA GLY A 389 21.55 8.59 0.44
C GLY A 389 20.47 7.69 1.03
N VAL A 390 19.65 7.17 0.13
CA VAL A 390 18.40 6.45 0.43
C VAL A 390 18.40 5.14 -0.36
N THR A 391 17.83 4.09 0.21
CA THR A 391 17.52 2.84 -0.49
C THR A 391 16.04 2.49 -0.31
N SER A 392 15.45 1.97 -1.40
CA SER A 392 14.10 1.42 -1.44
C SER A 392 14.05 -0.08 -1.12
N ASP A 393 15.16 -0.70 -0.71
CA ASP A 393 15.24 -2.15 -0.48
C ASP A 393 14.32 -2.64 0.65
N GLY A 394 13.91 -1.75 1.56
CA GLY A 394 12.93 -2.05 2.61
C GLY A 394 11.45 -1.92 2.16
N LEU A 395 11.18 -1.54 0.91
CA LEU A 395 9.83 -1.50 0.35
C LEU A 395 9.45 -2.88 -0.20
N GLU A 396 8.37 -3.45 0.33
CA GLU A 396 7.83 -4.72 -0.11
C GLU A 396 7.21 -4.61 -1.52
N LYS A 397 7.54 -5.53 -2.42
CA LYS A 397 7.00 -5.55 -3.77
C LYS A 397 5.57 -6.10 -3.77
N VAL A 398 4.63 -5.33 -4.31
CA VAL A 398 3.21 -5.70 -4.44
C VAL A 398 2.75 -5.62 -5.89
N LYS A 399 1.76 -6.43 -6.26
CA LYS A 399 1.16 -6.50 -7.60
C LYS A 399 0.19 -5.34 -7.89
N PHE A 400 0.61 -4.11 -7.58
CA PHE A 400 -0.23 -2.92 -7.65
C PHE A 400 -0.73 -2.62 -9.07
N ARG A 401 0.11 -2.84 -10.08
CA ARG A 401 -0.27 -2.68 -11.50
C ARG A 401 -1.36 -3.69 -11.91
N GLU A 402 -1.27 -4.93 -11.43
CA GLU A 402 -2.29 -5.96 -11.69
C GLU A 402 -3.61 -5.63 -10.98
N LEU A 403 -3.56 -5.09 -9.76
CA LEU A 403 -4.74 -4.58 -9.04
C LEU A 403 -5.48 -3.52 -9.86
N HIS A 404 -4.78 -2.50 -10.32
CA HIS A 404 -5.39 -1.42 -11.10
C HIS A 404 -5.92 -1.92 -12.47
N ALA A 405 -5.13 -2.71 -13.20
CA ALA A 405 -5.56 -3.29 -14.46
C ALA A 405 -6.78 -4.22 -14.28
N GLY A 406 -6.82 -5.00 -13.20
CA GLY A 406 -7.94 -5.86 -12.84
C GLY A 406 -9.21 -5.08 -12.49
N LEU A 407 -9.08 -3.94 -11.82
CA LEU A 407 -10.20 -3.02 -11.57
C LEU A 407 -10.72 -2.39 -12.87
N ARG A 408 -9.83 -1.92 -13.76
CA ARG A 408 -10.21 -1.39 -15.07
C ARG A 408 -10.94 -2.43 -15.90
N LYS A 409 -10.38 -3.63 -16.03
CA LYS A 409 -11.02 -4.74 -16.74
C LYS A 409 -12.40 -5.06 -16.18
N TRP A 410 -12.54 -5.15 -14.85
CA TRP A 410 -13.84 -5.39 -14.24
C TRP A 410 -14.84 -4.27 -14.54
N ALA A 411 -14.43 -3.00 -14.44
CA ALA A 411 -15.27 -1.87 -14.79
C ALA A 411 -15.66 -1.93 -16.27
N THR A 412 -14.71 -2.17 -17.17
CA THR A 412 -14.92 -2.43 -18.61
C THR A 412 -15.88 -3.59 -18.87
N ASP A 413 -15.93 -4.63 -18.03
CA ASP A 413 -16.80 -5.80 -18.21
C ASP A 413 -18.18 -5.64 -17.56
N SER A 414 -18.33 -4.77 -16.55
CA SER A 414 -19.49 -4.79 -15.64
C SER A 414 -20.22 -3.46 -15.44
N LEU A 415 -19.64 -2.29 -15.75
CA LEU A 415 -20.20 -0.98 -15.37
C LEU A 415 -20.30 0.02 -16.53
N ASP A 416 -21.46 0.62 -16.73
CA ASP A 416 -21.66 1.63 -17.78
C ASP A 416 -21.05 2.98 -17.41
N ASP A 417 -20.40 3.62 -18.38
CA ASP A 417 -19.93 5.01 -18.24
C ASP A 417 -18.98 5.26 -17.04
N VAL A 418 -18.17 4.26 -16.67
CA VAL A 418 -17.19 4.37 -15.56
C VAL A 418 -15.78 4.49 -16.08
N ARG A 419 -15.11 5.59 -15.73
CA ARG A 419 -13.68 5.80 -15.95
C ARG A 419 -12.92 5.67 -14.63
N LEU A 420 -11.96 4.76 -14.59
CA LEU A 420 -11.05 4.60 -13.46
C LEU A 420 -9.71 5.26 -13.81
N GLY A 421 -9.44 6.39 -13.16
CA GLY A 421 -8.25 7.21 -13.40
C GLY A 421 -7.00 6.68 -12.71
N ARG A 422 -6.48 7.46 -11.76
CA ARG A 422 -5.26 7.19 -10.99
C ARG A 422 -5.57 6.34 -9.76
N LEU A 423 -4.78 5.27 -9.53
CA LEU A 423 -4.74 4.51 -8.29
C LEU A 423 -3.41 4.78 -7.59
N TYR A 424 -3.40 5.32 -6.37
CA TYR A 424 -2.19 5.72 -5.66
C TYR A 424 -2.40 5.73 -4.15
N PHE A 425 -1.32 5.90 -3.37
CA PHE A 425 -1.44 6.16 -1.93
C PHE A 425 -1.33 7.67 -1.68
N ASP A 426 -2.26 8.24 -0.92
CA ASP A 426 -2.24 9.67 -0.60
C ASP A 426 -1.24 10.03 0.52
N GLU A 427 -1.22 11.29 0.95
CA GLU A 427 -0.32 11.77 2.00
C GLU A 427 -0.54 11.11 3.38
N SER A 428 -1.71 10.52 3.62
CA SER A 428 -2.04 9.76 4.83
C SER A 428 -1.82 8.26 4.66
N SER A 429 -1.17 7.84 3.56
CA SER A 429 -0.96 6.44 3.18
C SER A 429 -2.27 5.67 2.91
N LYS A 430 -3.38 6.37 2.62
CA LYS A 430 -4.67 5.77 2.24
C LYS A 430 -4.66 5.44 0.75
N LEU A 431 -5.22 4.31 0.37
CA LEU A 431 -5.32 3.91 -1.04
C LEU A 431 -6.42 4.70 -1.73
N VAL A 432 -6.08 5.57 -2.69
CA VAL A 432 -7.03 6.41 -3.41
C VAL A 432 -7.15 5.97 -4.86
N LEU A 433 -8.38 5.76 -5.30
CA LEU A 433 -8.75 5.58 -6.71
C LEU A 433 -9.56 6.79 -7.16
N THR A 434 -9.09 7.54 -8.16
CA THR A 434 -9.94 8.54 -8.80
C THR A 434 -10.91 7.84 -9.74
N CYS A 435 -12.19 8.11 -9.59
CA CYS A 435 -13.25 7.49 -10.38
C CYS A 435 -14.18 8.58 -10.92
N GLU A 436 -14.50 8.47 -12.19
CA GLU A 436 -15.56 9.24 -12.83
C GLU A 436 -16.69 8.29 -13.18
N ALA A 437 -17.89 8.57 -12.67
CA ALA A 437 -19.04 7.71 -12.84
C ALA A 437 -20.34 8.54 -12.89
N PRO A 438 -21.44 7.98 -13.42
CA PRO A 438 -22.68 8.72 -13.61
C PRO A 438 -23.43 9.01 -12.29
N ASP A 439 -23.26 8.16 -11.28
CA ASP A 439 -23.93 8.27 -9.98
C ASP A 439 -23.15 7.65 -8.80
N GLU A 440 -23.63 7.90 -7.59
CA GLU A 440 -23.04 7.43 -6.33
C GLU A 440 -23.21 5.91 -6.10
N ALA A 441 -24.22 5.26 -6.70
CA ALA A 441 -24.43 3.82 -6.54
C ALA A 441 -23.32 3.05 -7.27
N VAL A 442 -22.93 3.52 -8.45
CA VAL A 442 -21.80 2.98 -9.22
C VAL A 442 -20.49 3.21 -8.48
N LYS A 443 -20.27 4.39 -7.90
CA LYS A 443 -19.11 4.67 -7.04
C LYS A 443 -19.03 3.69 -5.87
N ALA A 444 -20.13 3.43 -5.17
CA ALA A 444 -20.16 2.48 -4.06
C ALA A 444 -19.81 1.04 -4.51
N ALA A 445 -20.22 0.64 -5.72
CA ALA A 445 -19.81 -0.64 -6.30
C ALA A 445 -18.29 -0.68 -6.59
N VAL A 446 -17.73 0.39 -7.15
CA VAL A 446 -16.28 0.53 -7.39
C VAL A 446 -15.49 0.49 -6.08
N GLU A 447 -15.96 1.18 -5.04
CA GLU A 447 -15.31 1.21 -3.72
C GLU A 447 -15.29 -0.18 -3.07
N ARG A 448 -16.42 -0.91 -3.11
CA ARG A 448 -16.48 -2.30 -2.64
C ARG A 448 -15.49 -3.19 -3.37
N GLN A 449 -15.42 -3.06 -4.70
CA GLN A 449 -14.51 -3.87 -5.52
C GLN A 449 -13.04 -3.51 -5.28
N LEU A 450 -12.73 -2.23 -5.06
CA LEU A 450 -11.40 -1.75 -4.68
C LEU A 450 -10.97 -2.35 -3.34
N LEU A 451 -11.84 -2.29 -2.32
CA LEU A 451 -11.56 -2.83 -0.98
C LEU A 451 -11.33 -4.34 -1.02
N ASP A 452 -12.20 -5.08 -1.72
CA ASP A 452 -12.08 -6.54 -1.88
C ASP A 452 -10.74 -6.93 -2.53
N ARG A 453 -10.38 -6.29 -3.65
CA ARG A 453 -9.12 -6.61 -4.34
C ARG A 453 -7.88 -6.11 -3.59
N ALA A 454 -7.94 -4.95 -2.96
CA ALA A 454 -6.82 -4.38 -2.20
C ALA A 454 -6.46 -5.26 -0.99
N THR A 455 -7.48 -5.78 -0.28
CA THR A 455 -7.29 -6.70 0.86
C THR A 455 -6.54 -7.97 0.45
N ASN A 456 -6.78 -8.46 -0.77
CA ASN A 456 -6.12 -9.66 -1.29
C ASN A 456 -4.74 -9.40 -1.92
N THR A 457 -4.40 -8.14 -2.23
CA THR A 457 -3.19 -7.81 -3.01
C THR A 457 -2.12 -7.09 -2.21
N ILE A 458 -2.49 -6.28 -1.22
CA ILE A 458 -1.58 -5.41 -0.47
C ILE A 458 -1.40 -5.99 0.94
N PRO A 459 -0.20 -6.49 1.28
CA PRO A 459 0.09 -7.02 2.61
C PRO A 459 -0.20 -6.02 3.72
N GLY A 460 -0.88 -6.49 4.76
CA GLY A 460 -1.26 -5.67 5.91
C GLY A 460 -2.33 -4.61 5.64
N PHE A 461 -2.91 -4.54 4.44
CA PHE A 461 -4.03 -3.65 4.15
C PHE A 461 -5.26 -4.08 4.95
N LYS A 462 -5.66 -3.25 5.91
CA LYS A 462 -6.90 -3.41 6.66
C LYS A 462 -7.91 -2.37 6.19
N PRO A 463 -9.12 -2.78 5.78
CA PRO A 463 -10.21 -1.83 5.59
C PRO A 463 -10.38 -1.06 6.90
N VAL A 464 -10.36 0.26 6.85
CA VAL A 464 -10.86 1.06 7.97
C VAL A 464 -12.34 0.74 8.02
N ALA A 465 -12.78 0.06 9.09
CA ALA A 465 -14.20 -0.16 9.30
C ALA A 465 -14.88 1.21 9.15
N ALA A 466 -15.80 1.32 8.19
CA ALA A 466 -16.58 2.54 8.04
C ALA A 466 -17.11 2.88 9.43
N ALA A 467 -16.79 4.10 9.90
CA ALA A 467 -17.28 4.54 11.20
C ALA A 467 -18.79 4.23 11.22
N PRO A 468 -19.29 3.51 12.24
CA PRO A 468 -20.69 3.10 12.26
C PRO A 468 -21.51 4.33 11.98
N VAL A 469 -22.23 4.32 10.85
CA VAL A 469 -23.13 5.43 10.47
C VAL A 469 -24.05 5.55 11.66
N ALA A 470 -23.93 6.66 12.41
CA ALA A 470 -24.78 6.90 13.56
C ALA A 470 -26.21 6.65 13.09
N PRO A 471 -27.01 5.82 13.80
CA PRO A 471 -28.39 5.58 13.41
C PRO A 471 -29.02 6.95 13.16
N PRO A 472 -29.76 7.12 12.05
CA PRO A 472 -30.35 8.41 11.71
C PRO A 472 -31.03 8.91 12.97
N VAL A 473 -30.64 10.10 13.43
CA VAL A 473 -31.31 10.76 14.55
C VAL A 473 -32.77 10.81 14.16
N THR A 474 -33.57 9.93 14.75
CA THR A 474 -35.02 9.94 14.58
C THR A 474 -35.44 11.28 15.14
N GLU A 475 -35.70 12.24 14.25
CA GLU A 475 -36.46 13.42 14.58
C GLU A 475 -37.69 12.94 15.37
N PRO A 476 -37.93 13.51 16.56
CA PRO A 476 -39.07 13.09 17.37
C PRO A 476 -40.33 13.24 16.53
N LYS A 477 -41.00 12.09 16.29
CA LYS A 477 -42.32 12.04 15.65
C LYS A 477 -43.21 13.08 16.33
N GLU A 478 -43.52 14.14 15.60
CA GLU A 478 -44.58 15.06 15.93
C GLU A 478 -45.86 14.23 16.13
N PRO A 479 -46.57 14.37 17.26
CA PRO A 479 -47.70 13.51 17.57
C PRO A 479 -48.82 13.70 16.53
N GLU A 480 -49.21 12.59 15.90
CA GLU A 480 -50.38 12.47 15.03
C GLU A 480 -51.60 13.13 15.70
N LYS A 481 -51.99 14.29 15.18
CA LYS A 481 -53.29 14.90 15.44
C LYS A 481 -54.36 14.00 14.84
N LYS A 482 -55.14 13.36 15.70
CA LYS A 482 -56.42 12.74 15.36
C LYS A 482 -57.31 13.74 14.63
N GLU A 483 -57.70 13.41 13.41
CA GLU A 483 -58.86 14.01 12.74
C GLU A 483 -60.14 13.66 13.50
N PRO A 484 -61.03 14.62 13.77
CA PRO A 484 -62.44 14.35 14.04
C PRO A 484 -63.25 14.40 12.74
N GLU A 485 -64.14 13.42 12.60
CA GLU A 485 -65.22 13.41 11.62
C GLU A 485 -66.24 14.53 11.86
N GLU A 486 -66.96 14.83 10.78
CA GLU A 486 -68.28 15.47 10.66
C GLU A 486 -68.41 16.97 10.32
N LYS A 487 -69.09 17.15 9.17
CA LYS A 487 -70.15 18.11 8.83
C LYS A 487 -69.77 19.46 8.19
N LYS A 488 -70.10 19.50 6.90
CA LYS A 488 -71.05 20.41 6.20
C LYS A 488 -70.88 21.93 6.29
N ASP A 489 -71.09 22.48 5.10
CA ASP A 489 -71.60 23.81 4.74
C ASP A 489 -70.58 24.96 4.54
N ALA A 490 -70.45 25.28 3.25
CA ALA A 490 -70.49 26.62 2.65
C ALA A 490 -69.44 27.69 3.00
N LYS A 491 -68.99 28.33 1.90
CA LYS A 491 -68.77 29.78 1.69
C LYS A 491 -67.31 30.21 1.45
N GLU A 492 -67.08 30.64 0.20
CA GLU A 492 -66.11 31.68 -0.23
C GLU A 492 -66.17 32.96 0.64
N PRO A 493 -65.31 33.99 0.44
CA PRO A 493 -63.93 34.04 -0.08
C PRO A 493 -63.02 34.94 0.83
N GLU A 494 -61.79 35.22 0.37
CA GLU A 494 -61.03 36.49 0.49
C GLU A 494 -59.57 36.40 0.97
N ARG A 495 -58.70 36.85 0.05
CA ARG A 495 -57.47 37.66 0.17
C ARG A 495 -57.01 38.06 1.59
N LYS A 496 -55.71 37.89 1.85
CA LYS A 496 -54.71 39.00 1.97
C LYS A 496 -53.30 38.49 2.30
N ASP A 497 -52.36 38.93 1.47
CA ASP A 497 -51.07 39.58 1.75
C ASP A 497 -50.30 39.34 3.06
N VAL A 498 -48.97 39.53 2.92
CA VAL A 498 -48.00 40.04 3.92
C VAL A 498 -47.11 38.97 4.59
N LYS A 499 -45.89 38.75 4.06
CA LYS A 499 -44.61 39.43 4.45
C LYS A 499 -43.40 38.49 4.36
N GLU A 500 -42.40 38.94 3.61
CA GLU A 500 -40.99 38.62 3.83
C GLU A 500 -40.56 38.93 5.27
N PRO A 501 -39.52 38.23 5.75
CA PRO A 501 -38.51 38.94 6.52
C PRO A 501 -37.09 38.75 5.95
N GLU A 502 -36.54 39.91 5.64
CA GLU A 502 -35.15 40.36 5.68
C GLU A 502 -34.09 39.46 6.33
N LYS A 503 -33.02 39.29 5.56
CA LYS A 503 -31.59 39.33 5.92
C LYS A 503 -31.28 39.76 7.36
N LYS A 504 -30.49 38.93 8.04
CA LYS A 504 -29.44 39.37 8.98
C LYS A 504 -28.14 38.62 8.69
N GLU A 505 -27.15 39.37 8.23
CA GLU A 505 -25.73 39.03 8.37
C GLU A 505 -25.34 39.09 9.85
N PRO A 506 -24.38 38.26 10.31
CA PRO A 506 -23.58 38.60 11.47
C PRO A 506 -22.13 38.92 11.09
N GLU A 507 -21.74 40.05 11.65
CA GLU A 507 -20.45 40.71 11.73
C GLU A 507 -19.22 39.81 11.96
N GLU A 508 -18.17 40.28 11.28
CA GLU A 508 -16.76 40.05 11.46
C GLU A 508 -16.29 40.33 12.90
N LYS A 509 -15.63 39.35 13.54
CA LYS A 509 -14.71 39.59 14.67
C LYS A 509 -13.36 38.98 14.37
N LYS A 510 -12.41 39.86 14.06
CA LYS A 510 -10.97 39.65 14.20
C LYS A 510 -10.62 39.86 15.67
N ASP A 511 -9.88 38.90 16.24
CA ASP A 511 -8.73 39.11 17.14
C ASP A 511 -8.38 37.79 17.83
N GLY A 512 -7.10 37.40 17.77
CA GLY A 512 -6.57 36.24 18.51
C GLY A 512 -5.73 35.25 17.71
N ALA A 513 -4.93 35.72 16.74
CA ALA A 513 -3.82 34.93 16.20
C ALA A 513 -2.52 35.39 16.85
N VAL A 514 -1.77 34.42 17.41
CA VAL A 514 -0.33 34.39 17.76
C VAL A 514 -0.15 33.84 19.19
N SER A 515 -0.33 32.52 19.35
CA SER A 515 0.34 31.68 20.38
C SER A 515 0.09 30.17 20.25
N LEU A 516 -0.73 29.70 19.31
CA LEU A 516 -1.23 28.30 19.30
C LEU A 516 -0.68 27.38 18.18
N VAL A 517 0.41 27.76 17.50
CA VAL A 517 1.00 26.95 16.42
C VAL A 517 2.18 26.07 16.89
N ALA A 518 2.80 26.36 18.03
CA ALA A 518 3.94 25.57 18.53
C ALA A 518 3.55 24.34 19.40
N ALA A 519 2.28 24.19 19.79
CA ALA A 519 1.84 23.13 20.71
C ALA A 519 1.12 21.94 20.02
N ARG A 520 0.99 21.92 18.69
CA ARG A 520 0.20 20.91 17.95
C ARG A 520 1.02 19.83 17.23
N LEU A 521 2.32 19.74 17.52
CA LEU A 521 3.24 18.70 17.02
C LEU A 521 3.48 17.56 18.05
N GLN A 522 2.64 17.45 19.08
CA GLN A 522 2.65 16.24 19.93
C GLN A 522 2.10 15.07 19.12
N ALA A 523 2.95 14.04 19.00
CA ALA A 523 2.72 12.80 18.28
C ALA A 523 1.31 12.25 18.48
N GLU A 524 0.44 12.44 17.48
CA GLU A 524 -0.73 11.58 17.33
C GLU A 524 -0.20 10.15 17.19
N ALA A 525 -0.66 9.25 18.07
CA ALA A 525 -0.40 7.82 17.95
C ALA A 525 -0.65 7.38 16.50
N PRO A 526 0.14 6.43 15.94
CA PRO A 526 0.03 6.05 14.54
C PRO A 526 -1.42 5.67 14.22
N LYS A 527 -2.14 6.57 13.54
CA LYS A 527 -3.47 6.30 12.99
C LYS A 527 -3.35 5.03 12.17
N ALA A 528 -4.30 4.11 12.34
CA ALA A 528 -4.27 2.82 11.66
C ALA A 528 -3.96 3.03 10.17
N VAL A 529 -2.79 2.55 9.73
CA VAL A 529 -2.38 2.61 8.34
C VAL A 529 -3.28 1.65 7.58
N GLY A 530 -4.24 2.19 6.84
CA GLY A 530 -5.25 1.40 6.15
C GLY A 530 -6.43 2.24 5.72
N GLY A 531 -7.21 1.74 4.76
CA GLY A 531 -8.35 2.44 4.19
C GLY A 531 -8.20 2.64 2.69
N ALA A 532 -9.31 2.51 1.98
CA ALA A 532 -9.43 2.92 0.59
C ALA A 532 -10.38 4.10 0.47
N GLU A 533 -10.19 4.92 -0.54
CA GLU A 533 -11.10 5.99 -0.93
C GLU A 533 -11.30 5.96 -2.42
N VAL A 534 -12.55 6.16 -2.84
CA VAL A 534 -12.84 6.49 -4.23
C VAL A 534 -13.12 7.99 -4.31
N ARG A 535 -12.17 8.75 -4.87
CA ARG A 535 -12.37 10.17 -5.17
C ARG A 535 -13.23 10.28 -6.41
N PHE A 536 -14.49 10.61 -6.17
CA PHE A 536 -15.54 10.59 -7.18
C PHE A 536 -15.71 11.96 -7.83
N THR A 537 -15.73 11.98 -9.15
CA THR A 537 -16.22 13.12 -9.94
C THR A 537 -17.39 12.65 -10.77
N LYS A 538 -18.53 13.34 -10.66
CA LYS A 538 -19.76 12.94 -11.34
C LYS A 538 -19.71 13.35 -12.81
N PHE A 539 -19.96 12.43 -13.74
CA PHE A 539 -20.23 12.80 -15.13
C PHE A 539 -21.57 13.59 -15.22
N PRO A 540 -21.72 14.51 -16.18
CA PRO A 540 -22.95 15.30 -16.34
C PRO A 540 -24.10 14.49 -16.98
N GLY A 541 -24.36 13.28 -16.45
CA GLY A 541 -25.27 12.28 -16.99
C GLY A 541 -24.53 11.03 -17.49
N GLY A 542 -25.27 9.96 -17.80
CA GLY A 542 -24.72 8.78 -18.45
C GLY A 542 -24.82 8.90 -19.97
N LEU A 543 -23.67 9.02 -20.65
CA LEU A 543 -23.60 9.10 -22.11
C LEU A 543 -24.26 7.89 -22.78
N THR A 544 -24.11 6.68 -22.22
CA THR A 544 -24.76 5.48 -22.75
C THR A 544 -26.29 5.64 -22.79
N LYS A 545 -26.88 6.16 -21.71
CA LYS A 545 -28.33 6.37 -21.60
C LYS A 545 -28.81 7.44 -22.57
N PHE A 546 -28.04 8.52 -22.74
CA PHE A 546 -28.33 9.54 -23.75
C PHE A 546 -28.31 8.95 -25.16
N LEU A 547 -27.28 8.18 -25.51
CA LEU A 547 -27.18 7.53 -26.81
C LEU A 547 -28.35 6.57 -27.05
N GLN A 548 -28.73 5.78 -26.04
CA GLN A 548 -29.91 4.89 -26.09
C GLN A 548 -31.21 5.66 -26.36
N GLN A 549 -31.37 6.88 -25.82
CA GLN A 549 -32.53 7.73 -26.10
C GLN A 549 -32.50 8.26 -27.54
N VAL A 550 -31.33 8.68 -28.03
CA VAL A 550 -31.16 9.18 -29.41
C VAL A 550 -31.46 8.09 -30.43
N VAL A 551 -30.96 6.87 -30.23
CA VAL A 551 -31.20 5.77 -31.18
C VAL A 551 -32.61 5.20 -31.12
N ALA A 552 -33.31 5.38 -29.99
CA ALA A 552 -34.69 4.92 -29.82
C ALA A 552 -35.75 5.97 -30.20
N ASP A 553 -35.35 7.17 -30.59
CA ASP A 553 -36.29 8.21 -31.02
C ASP A 553 -36.97 7.77 -32.34
N PRO A 554 -38.30 7.55 -32.37
CA PRO A 554 -39.01 7.11 -33.56
C PRO A 554 -38.96 8.13 -34.71
N LYS A 555 -38.55 9.38 -34.45
CA LYS A 555 -38.33 10.38 -35.51
C LYS A 555 -37.00 10.16 -36.23
N ASN A 556 -36.06 9.44 -35.63
CA ASN A 556 -34.74 9.22 -36.20
C ASN A 556 -34.61 7.84 -36.86
N LYS A 557 -35.14 7.73 -38.07
CA LYS A 557 -35.14 6.49 -38.85
C LYS A 557 -33.74 5.99 -39.22
N GLU A 558 -32.71 6.84 -39.15
CA GLU A 558 -31.31 6.43 -39.38
C GLU A 558 -30.86 5.37 -38.36
N TRP A 559 -31.43 5.40 -37.15
CA TRP A 559 -31.05 4.54 -36.03
C TRP A 559 -32.02 3.42 -35.70
N ASP A 560 -33.12 3.24 -36.44
CA ASP A 560 -34.16 2.24 -36.15
C ASP A 560 -33.58 0.85 -35.86
N ALA A 561 -32.56 0.44 -36.62
CA ALA A 561 -31.91 -0.86 -36.51
C ALA A 561 -30.60 -0.87 -35.69
N LEU A 562 -30.31 0.18 -34.92
CA LEU A 562 -29.12 0.29 -34.07
C LEU A 562 -29.48 -0.02 -32.62
N LEU A 563 -28.80 -1.00 -32.03
CA LEU A 563 -28.88 -1.32 -30.61
C LEU A 563 -27.62 -0.83 -29.90
N ILE A 564 -27.79 -0.01 -28.87
CA ILE A 564 -26.73 0.33 -27.92
C ILE A 564 -26.90 -0.52 -26.67
N GLU A 565 -26.03 -1.53 -26.51
CA GLU A 565 -26.03 -2.38 -25.31
C GLU A 565 -25.41 -1.63 -24.13
N ARG A 566 -24.26 -0.98 -24.35
CA ARG A 566 -23.44 -0.39 -23.29
C ARG A 566 -22.35 0.54 -23.80
N GLY A 567 -22.02 1.59 -23.06
CA GLY A 567 -20.80 2.37 -23.22
C GLY A 567 -19.81 2.12 -22.08
N TYR A 568 -18.52 2.05 -22.42
CA TYR A 568 -17.46 1.73 -21.46
C TYR A 568 -16.13 2.35 -21.88
N PHE A 569 -15.21 2.48 -20.93
CA PHE A 569 -13.82 2.85 -21.19
C PHE A 569 -12.97 1.58 -21.37
N ASP A 570 -12.19 1.52 -22.44
CA ASP A 570 -11.29 0.41 -22.72
C ASP A 570 -10.03 0.44 -21.81
N ALA A 571 -9.10 -0.48 -22.03
CA ALA A 571 -7.85 -0.55 -21.26
C ALA A 571 -6.96 0.70 -21.45
N ASP A 572 -7.11 1.42 -22.57
CA ASP A 572 -6.39 2.63 -22.94
C ASP A 572 -7.15 3.91 -22.49
N ASP A 573 -8.18 3.75 -21.66
CA ASP A 573 -9.04 4.83 -21.16
C ASP A 573 -9.82 5.57 -22.26
N ARG A 574 -10.10 4.91 -23.38
CA ARG A 574 -10.91 5.46 -24.47
C ARG A 574 -12.34 5.00 -24.35
N TYR A 575 -13.27 5.95 -24.40
CA TYR A 575 -14.69 5.61 -24.46
C TYR A 575 -15.04 4.93 -25.79
N THR A 576 -15.79 3.84 -25.71
CA THR A 576 -16.39 3.14 -26.84
C THR A 576 -17.77 2.62 -26.47
N VAL A 577 -18.52 2.20 -27.48
CA VAL A 577 -19.89 1.72 -27.34
C VAL A 577 -20.01 0.34 -27.95
N ARG A 578 -20.52 -0.59 -27.15
CA ARG A 578 -20.91 -1.94 -27.57
C ARG A 578 -22.34 -1.97 -28.03
N GLY A 579 -22.60 -2.72 -29.10
CA GLY A 579 -23.95 -2.86 -29.61
C GLY A 579 -24.05 -3.62 -30.93
N VAL A 580 -25.14 -3.39 -31.64
CA VAL A 580 -25.43 -4.04 -32.92
C VAL A 580 -25.92 -3.03 -33.95
N ALA A 581 -25.26 -2.97 -35.09
CA ALA A 581 -25.65 -2.19 -36.26
C ALA A 581 -26.23 -3.09 -37.36
N SER A 582 -27.06 -2.52 -38.23
CA SER A 582 -27.63 -3.21 -39.40
C SER A 582 -26.65 -3.31 -40.57
N SER A 583 -25.71 -2.38 -40.67
CA SER A 583 -24.72 -2.33 -41.74
C SER A 583 -23.44 -1.62 -41.30
N GLU A 584 -22.35 -1.83 -42.04
CA GLU A 584 -21.10 -1.08 -41.85
C GLU A 584 -21.31 0.43 -42.07
N ALA A 585 -22.21 0.82 -42.98
CA ALA A 585 -22.56 2.21 -43.21
C ALA A 585 -23.22 2.84 -41.97
N GLN A 586 -24.17 2.15 -41.34
CA GLN A 586 -24.81 2.61 -40.11
C GLN A 586 -23.81 2.67 -38.94
N LYS A 587 -22.92 1.67 -38.82
CA LYS A 587 -21.83 1.67 -37.84
C LYS A 587 -20.90 2.88 -38.02
N LYS A 588 -20.52 3.20 -39.26
CA LYS A 588 -19.70 4.37 -39.58
C LYS A 588 -20.43 5.66 -39.25
N ALA A 589 -21.68 5.82 -39.69
CA ALA A 589 -22.49 7.00 -39.39
C ALA A 589 -22.62 7.23 -37.89
N PHE A 590 -22.82 6.17 -37.10
CA PHE A 590 -22.86 6.28 -35.65
C PHE A 590 -21.51 6.67 -35.05
N GLY A 591 -20.41 6.15 -35.59
CA GLY A 591 -19.05 6.59 -35.21
C GLY A 591 -18.82 8.08 -35.49
N ASP A 592 -19.27 8.58 -36.63
CA ASP A 592 -19.20 10.00 -37.00
C ASP A 592 -20.07 10.85 -36.04
N TYR A 593 -21.26 10.37 -35.67
CA TYR A 593 -22.12 10.99 -34.67
C TYR A 593 -21.45 11.04 -33.28
N LEU A 594 -20.88 9.94 -32.79
CA LEU A 594 -20.12 9.91 -31.53
C LEU A 594 -18.95 10.92 -31.55
N ALA A 595 -18.22 11.01 -32.66
CA ALA A 595 -17.14 11.96 -32.81
C ALA A 595 -17.63 13.42 -32.75
N SER A 596 -18.84 13.70 -33.24
CA SER A 596 -19.45 15.04 -33.17
C SER A 596 -19.76 15.49 -31.73
N LEU A 597 -20.04 14.54 -30.81
CA LEU A 597 -20.31 14.84 -29.40
C LEU A 597 -19.08 15.34 -28.64
N LYS A 598 -17.87 15.19 -29.19
CA LYS A 598 -16.63 15.69 -28.58
C LYS A 598 -16.66 17.21 -28.35
N GLY A 599 -17.35 17.97 -29.21
CA GLY A 599 -17.48 19.41 -29.11
C GLY A 599 -18.49 19.88 -28.05
N ASP A 600 -19.34 18.98 -27.56
CA ASP A 600 -20.33 19.29 -26.54
C ASP A 600 -19.67 19.34 -25.16
N PRO A 601 -19.77 20.45 -24.40
CA PRO A 601 -19.20 20.55 -23.05
C PRO A 601 -19.70 19.48 -22.08
N GLN A 602 -20.92 18.97 -22.27
CA GLN A 602 -21.48 17.89 -21.47
C GLN A 602 -20.76 16.57 -21.74
N TRP A 603 -20.48 16.24 -22.99
CA TRP A 603 -19.95 14.93 -23.38
C TRP A 603 -18.43 14.92 -23.60
N GLY A 604 -17.82 16.08 -23.81
CA GLY A 604 -16.38 16.26 -24.02
C GLY A 604 -15.47 15.47 -23.06
N PRO A 605 -15.76 15.41 -21.74
CA PRO A 605 -14.95 14.64 -20.80
C PRO A 605 -14.82 13.13 -21.12
N TYR A 606 -15.80 12.52 -21.78
CA TYR A 606 -15.75 11.11 -22.21
C TYR A 606 -14.74 10.87 -23.34
N PHE A 607 -14.36 11.92 -24.07
CA PHE A 607 -13.53 11.84 -25.28
C PHE A 607 -12.10 12.36 -25.07
N ALA A 608 -11.65 12.39 -23.81
CA ALA A 608 -10.28 12.70 -23.39
C ALA A 608 -9.74 11.55 -22.51
N PRO A 609 -8.86 10.66 -23.02
CA PRO A 609 -8.17 10.68 -24.32
C PRO A 609 -9.08 10.40 -25.53
N LYS A 610 -8.55 10.62 -26.74
CA LYS A 610 -9.29 10.49 -28.00
C LYS A 610 -10.00 9.11 -28.06
N PRO A 611 -11.30 9.07 -28.39
CA PRO A 611 -12.06 7.81 -28.43
C PRO A 611 -11.51 6.82 -29.45
N HIS A 612 -11.97 5.58 -29.34
CA HIS A 612 -11.76 4.57 -30.36
C HIS A 612 -12.20 5.10 -31.74
N ALA A 613 -11.43 4.79 -32.78
CA ALA A 613 -11.71 5.25 -34.13
C ALA A 613 -13.06 4.72 -34.68
N ALA A 614 -13.52 3.59 -34.15
CA ALA A 614 -14.81 3.00 -34.49
C ALA A 614 -15.46 2.39 -33.23
N PRO A 615 -16.78 2.49 -33.07
CA PRO A 615 -17.49 1.85 -31.97
C PRO A 615 -17.47 0.33 -32.12
N ASP A 616 -17.54 -0.38 -30.98
CA ASP A 616 -17.58 -1.85 -30.88
C ASP A 616 -18.98 -2.42 -31.23
N LEU A 617 -19.45 -2.10 -32.43
CA LEU A 617 -20.73 -2.56 -32.95
C LEU A 617 -20.53 -3.80 -33.83
N ALA A 618 -21.24 -4.88 -33.51
CA ALA A 618 -21.38 -6.03 -34.38
C ALA A 618 -22.39 -5.71 -35.51
N VAL A 619 -22.07 -6.10 -36.75
CA VAL A 619 -23.00 -5.91 -37.87
C VAL A 619 -23.84 -7.18 -38.04
N VAL A 620 -25.13 -7.09 -37.71
CA VAL A 620 -26.10 -8.18 -37.88
C VAL A 620 -27.28 -7.62 -38.66
N PRO A 621 -27.42 -7.82 -39.98
CA PRO A 621 -28.43 -7.10 -40.78
C PRO A 621 -29.86 -7.27 -40.25
N MET A 622 -30.52 -6.16 -39.92
CA MET A 622 -31.92 -6.19 -39.44
C MET A 622 -32.87 -6.61 -40.56
N SER A 623 -32.55 -6.25 -41.81
CA SER A 623 -33.30 -6.71 -42.99
C SER A 623 -33.32 -8.24 -43.09
N LYS A 624 -32.20 -8.92 -42.77
CA LYS A 624 -32.14 -10.39 -42.76
C LYS A 624 -33.01 -11.00 -41.66
N LEU A 625 -33.04 -10.38 -40.48
CA LEU A 625 -33.96 -10.79 -39.41
C LEU A 625 -35.42 -10.64 -39.83
N VAL A 626 -35.78 -9.52 -40.45
CA VAL A 626 -37.13 -9.26 -40.96
C VAL A 626 -37.50 -10.24 -42.09
N GLU A 627 -36.61 -10.45 -43.06
CA GLU A 627 -36.78 -11.45 -44.13
C GLU A 627 -36.97 -12.85 -43.56
N ARG A 628 -36.16 -13.24 -42.56
CA ARG A 628 -36.29 -14.55 -41.90
C ARG A 628 -37.60 -14.67 -41.14
N ALA A 629 -38.00 -13.62 -40.41
CA ALA A 629 -39.29 -13.57 -39.73
C ALA A 629 -40.45 -13.72 -40.72
N GLN A 630 -40.43 -13.00 -41.85
CA GLN A 630 -41.42 -13.14 -42.93
C GLN A 630 -41.45 -14.55 -43.54
N ARG A 631 -40.30 -15.22 -43.63
CA ARG A 631 -40.21 -16.61 -44.11
C ARG A 631 -40.72 -17.60 -43.07
N VAL A 632 -40.44 -17.42 -41.79
CA VAL A 632 -40.70 -18.46 -40.77
C VAL A 632 -42.05 -18.30 -40.08
N MET A 633 -42.44 -17.07 -39.72
CA MET A 633 -43.67 -16.80 -38.96
C MET A 633 -44.94 -17.41 -39.56
N PRO A 634 -45.17 -17.39 -40.89
CA PRO A 634 -46.38 -18.00 -41.48
C PRO A 634 -46.60 -19.48 -41.12
N ALA A 635 -45.56 -20.20 -40.68
CA ALA A 635 -45.65 -21.60 -40.29
C ALA A 635 -46.34 -21.83 -38.93
N TYR A 636 -46.56 -20.79 -38.12
CA TYR A 636 -47.07 -20.93 -36.75
C TYR A 636 -48.41 -20.22 -36.58
N ALA A 637 -49.38 -20.91 -35.99
CA ALA A 637 -50.72 -20.36 -35.72
C ALA A 637 -50.70 -19.05 -34.90
N ALA A 638 -49.70 -18.87 -34.02
CA ALA A 638 -49.58 -17.66 -33.23
C ALA A 638 -49.42 -16.38 -34.08
N PHE A 639 -49.01 -16.50 -35.34
CA PHE A 639 -48.79 -15.38 -36.26
C PHE A 639 -49.87 -15.24 -37.33
N ASP A 640 -50.98 -15.99 -37.24
CA ASP A 640 -52.10 -15.85 -38.15
C ASP A 640 -52.60 -14.39 -38.18
N GLY A 641 -52.72 -13.83 -39.39
CA GLY A 641 -53.12 -12.43 -39.59
C GLY A 641 -52.00 -11.41 -39.35
N ILE A 642 -50.77 -11.83 -39.00
CA ILE A 642 -49.64 -10.92 -38.72
C ILE A 642 -48.63 -10.99 -39.87
N ARG A 643 -48.34 -9.82 -40.47
CA ARG A 643 -47.29 -9.67 -41.49
C ARG A 643 -46.26 -8.65 -41.05
N VAL A 644 -45.07 -9.10 -40.69
CA VAL A 644 -43.95 -8.21 -40.34
C VAL A 644 -43.50 -7.43 -41.57
N THR A 645 -43.31 -6.13 -41.39
CA THR A 645 -42.85 -5.18 -42.42
C THR A 645 -41.53 -4.52 -42.08
N GLY A 646 -41.18 -4.47 -40.79
CA GLY A 646 -39.93 -3.90 -40.30
C GLY A 646 -39.65 -4.32 -38.87
N ALA A 647 -38.48 -3.92 -38.37
CA ALA A 647 -38.12 -4.08 -36.98
C ALA A 647 -37.21 -2.93 -36.54
N ARG A 648 -37.42 -2.47 -35.31
CA ARG A 648 -36.67 -1.36 -34.72
C ARG A 648 -36.53 -1.49 -33.21
N TYR A 649 -35.65 -0.70 -32.61
CA TYR A 649 -35.54 -0.61 -31.15
C TYR A 649 -36.36 0.55 -30.60
N VAL A 650 -37.06 0.31 -29.48
CA VAL A 650 -37.77 1.35 -28.74
C VAL A 650 -37.33 1.29 -27.29
N LEU A 651 -37.08 2.45 -26.68
CA LEU A 651 -36.75 2.54 -25.26
C LEU A 651 -38.05 2.46 -24.46
N VAL A 652 -38.17 1.41 -23.66
CA VAL A 652 -39.31 1.24 -22.74
C VAL A 652 -38.88 1.78 -21.38
N ASP A 653 -39.60 2.80 -20.90
CA ASP A 653 -39.41 3.36 -19.56
C ASP A 653 -40.27 2.62 -18.53
N ASP A 654 -40.12 1.29 -18.48
CA ASP A 654 -40.75 0.47 -17.44
C ASP A 654 -39.96 0.65 -16.14
N LYS A 655 -40.64 0.95 -15.04
CA LYS A 655 -40.01 1.07 -13.71
C LYS A 655 -39.29 -0.22 -13.29
N LEU A 656 -39.76 -1.38 -13.75
CA LEU A 656 -39.20 -2.68 -13.37
C LEU A 656 -38.03 -3.10 -14.27
N ASP A 657 -38.08 -2.76 -15.56
CA ASP A 657 -37.05 -3.14 -16.52
C ASP A 657 -36.91 -2.07 -17.62
N PRO A 658 -36.32 -0.90 -17.31
CA PRO A 658 -36.15 0.17 -18.30
C PRO A 658 -35.06 -0.23 -19.30
N GLY A 659 -35.27 0.00 -20.59
CA GLY A 659 -34.26 -0.27 -21.61
C GLY A 659 -34.80 -0.53 -23.02
N PRO A 660 -33.91 -0.79 -23.99
CA PRO A 660 -34.31 -1.02 -25.37
C PRO A 660 -35.07 -2.34 -25.51
N ARG A 661 -36.13 -2.32 -26.31
CA ARG A 661 -36.93 -3.48 -26.69
C ARG A 661 -36.97 -3.59 -28.22
N LEU A 662 -36.78 -4.80 -28.74
CA LEU A 662 -36.96 -5.06 -30.17
C LEU A 662 -38.46 -5.10 -30.49
N VAL A 663 -38.89 -4.21 -31.37
CA VAL A 663 -40.26 -4.08 -31.83
C VAL A 663 -40.32 -4.44 -33.31
N PHE A 664 -41.19 -5.38 -33.66
CA PHE A 664 -41.52 -5.71 -35.04
C PHE A 664 -42.74 -4.91 -35.47
N ASP A 665 -42.57 -4.07 -36.49
CA ASP A 665 -43.66 -3.34 -37.11
C ASP A 665 -44.40 -4.29 -38.04
N ALA A 666 -45.67 -4.58 -37.76
CA ALA A 666 -46.44 -5.57 -38.48
C ALA A 666 -47.80 -5.04 -38.92
N GLN A 667 -48.22 -5.39 -40.13
CA GLN A 667 -49.60 -5.23 -40.55
C GLN A 667 -50.42 -6.37 -39.94
N VAL A 668 -51.53 -6.04 -39.29
CA VAL A 668 -52.33 -7.01 -38.53
C VAL A 668 -53.76 -7.03 -39.05
N VAL A 669 -54.26 -8.23 -39.35
CA VAL A 669 -55.66 -8.51 -39.71
C VAL A 669 -56.29 -9.30 -38.58
N GLY A 670 -57.45 -8.84 -38.10
CA GLY A 670 -58.12 -9.46 -36.95
C GLY A 670 -57.43 -9.15 -35.62
N ARG A 671 -57.61 -10.03 -34.63
CA ARG A 671 -57.00 -9.89 -33.30
C ARG A 671 -55.73 -10.75 -33.25
N PRO A 672 -54.54 -10.15 -33.11
CA PRO A 672 -53.31 -10.93 -33.02
C PRO A 672 -53.33 -11.79 -31.75
N SER A 673 -52.74 -12.99 -31.84
CA SER A 673 -52.61 -13.87 -30.67
C SER A 673 -51.76 -13.20 -29.59
N PRO A 674 -52.15 -13.26 -28.30
CA PRO A 674 -51.30 -12.78 -27.22
C PRO A 674 -49.96 -13.53 -27.14
N ALA A 675 -49.89 -14.75 -27.67
CA ALA A 675 -48.68 -15.57 -27.71
C ALA A 675 -47.72 -15.19 -28.86
N ALA A 676 -48.13 -14.33 -29.80
CA ALA A 676 -47.33 -13.99 -30.98
C ALA A 676 -45.97 -13.38 -30.59
N ALA A 677 -45.98 -12.39 -29.69
CA ALA A 677 -44.76 -11.73 -29.24
C ALA A 677 -43.81 -12.73 -28.55
N GLU A 678 -44.32 -13.59 -27.67
CA GLU A 678 -43.53 -14.62 -27.00
C GLU A 678 -42.91 -15.60 -28.00
N ALA A 679 -43.71 -16.14 -28.92
CA ALA A 679 -43.24 -17.06 -29.96
C ALA A 679 -42.15 -16.42 -30.83
N LEU A 680 -42.29 -15.14 -31.20
CA LEU A 680 -41.29 -14.44 -32.01
C LEU A 680 -39.98 -14.22 -31.23
N GLY A 681 -40.08 -13.95 -29.93
CA GLY A 681 -38.94 -13.88 -29.04
C GLY A 681 -38.20 -15.21 -28.96
N GLN A 682 -38.92 -16.32 -28.77
CA GLN A 682 -38.35 -17.67 -28.74
C GLN A 682 -37.68 -18.04 -30.07
N LEU A 683 -38.32 -17.75 -31.21
CA LEU A 683 -37.74 -18.00 -32.52
C LEU A 683 -36.47 -17.18 -32.75
N THR A 684 -36.49 -15.90 -32.40
CA THR A 684 -35.30 -15.03 -32.52
C THR A 684 -34.16 -15.51 -31.60
N ALA A 685 -34.49 -16.00 -30.41
CA ALA A 685 -33.52 -16.51 -29.46
C ALA A 685 -32.93 -17.87 -29.85
N ALA A 686 -33.66 -18.68 -30.63
CA ALA A 686 -33.22 -20.00 -31.07
C ALA A 686 -31.98 -19.93 -31.97
N ASP A 687 -31.86 -18.89 -32.81
CA ASP A 687 -30.63 -18.58 -33.54
C ASP A 687 -29.72 -17.66 -32.71
N ARG A 688 -29.21 -18.21 -31.60
CA ARG A 688 -28.38 -17.46 -30.66
C ARG A 688 -27.09 -16.91 -31.29
N ALA A 689 -26.57 -17.61 -32.31
CA ALA A 689 -25.31 -17.28 -32.95
C ALA A 689 -25.43 -16.00 -33.80
N PHE A 690 -26.53 -15.87 -34.55
CA PHE A 690 -26.71 -14.74 -35.47
C PHE A 690 -27.70 -13.71 -34.93
N TYR A 691 -28.97 -14.07 -34.77
CA TYR A 691 -30.03 -13.14 -34.37
C TYR A 691 -30.15 -12.92 -32.86
N GLY A 692 -29.65 -13.83 -32.03
CA GLY A 692 -29.71 -13.69 -30.57
C GLY A 692 -29.02 -12.43 -30.04
N ARG A 693 -28.03 -11.89 -30.77
CA ARG A 693 -27.40 -10.59 -30.47
C ARG A 693 -28.35 -9.40 -30.63
N ARG A 694 -29.40 -9.54 -31.44
CA ARG A 694 -30.42 -8.51 -31.64
C ARG A 694 -31.41 -8.40 -30.49
N LEU A 695 -31.46 -9.39 -29.60
CA LEU A 695 -32.34 -9.37 -28.43
C LEU A 695 -31.63 -8.64 -27.28
N PRO A 696 -32.10 -7.45 -26.88
CA PRO A 696 -31.53 -6.76 -25.74
C PRO A 696 -31.76 -7.59 -24.48
N LYS A 697 -30.82 -7.52 -23.53
CA LYS A 697 -30.92 -8.26 -22.27
C LYS A 697 -31.51 -7.40 -21.16
N ALA A 698 -32.27 -8.02 -20.28
CA ALA A 698 -32.66 -7.43 -19.01
C ALA A 698 -31.46 -7.42 -18.05
N ARG A 699 -31.60 -6.74 -16.90
CA ARG A 699 -30.57 -6.77 -15.83
C ARG A 699 -30.28 -8.18 -15.31
N THR A 700 -31.24 -9.10 -15.43
CA THR A 700 -31.09 -10.52 -15.08
C THR A 700 -30.22 -11.30 -16.08
N GLY A 701 -29.91 -10.71 -17.23
CA GLY A 701 -29.20 -11.36 -18.33
C GLY A 701 -30.10 -12.13 -19.30
N GLU A 702 -31.40 -12.25 -19.00
CA GLU A 702 -32.38 -12.87 -19.88
C GLU A 702 -32.74 -11.96 -21.07
N PRO A 703 -33.06 -12.52 -22.25
CA PRO A 703 -33.56 -11.73 -23.38
C PRO A 703 -34.86 -11.02 -23.00
N ARG A 704 -34.95 -9.73 -23.31
CA ARG A 704 -36.19 -8.97 -23.13
C ARG A 704 -37.26 -9.48 -24.10
N PRO A 705 -38.54 -9.46 -23.70
CA PRO A 705 -39.63 -9.84 -24.59
C PRO A 705 -39.66 -8.91 -25.80
N VAL A 706 -39.82 -9.47 -26.99
CA VAL A 706 -40.06 -8.67 -28.20
C VAL A 706 -41.49 -8.11 -28.17
N ALA A 707 -41.75 -7.07 -28.94
CA ALA A 707 -43.11 -6.55 -29.13
C ALA A 707 -43.49 -6.58 -30.62
N ILE A 708 -44.78 -6.72 -30.89
CA ILE A 708 -45.35 -6.56 -32.23
C ILE A 708 -46.22 -5.31 -32.20
N LEU A 709 -45.83 -4.30 -32.97
CA LEU A 709 -46.60 -3.07 -33.11
C LEU A 709 -47.41 -3.13 -34.39
N ALA A 710 -48.73 -3.02 -34.26
CA ALA A 710 -49.61 -2.92 -35.41
C ALA A 710 -49.34 -1.59 -36.13
N VAL A 711 -48.86 -1.66 -37.36
CA VAL A 711 -48.88 -0.53 -38.30
C VAL A 711 -50.16 -0.58 -39.11
N ALA A 712 -50.64 0.58 -39.55
CA ALA A 712 -51.85 0.66 -40.37
C ALA A 712 -51.74 -0.30 -41.56
N ALA A 713 -52.61 -1.32 -41.57
CA ALA A 713 -52.77 -2.15 -42.74
C ALA A 713 -53.35 -1.26 -43.86
N PRO A 714 -52.96 -1.44 -45.12
CA PRO A 714 -53.78 -0.92 -46.21
C PRO A 714 -55.21 -1.42 -45.97
N ALA A 715 -56.16 -0.49 -45.86
CA ALA A 715 -57.56 -0.88 -45.71
C ALA A 715 -57.87 -1.86 -46.85
N PRO A 716 -58.34 -3.09 -46.57
CA PRO A 716 -58.90 -3.91 -47.63
C PRO A 716 -59.94 -3.00 -48.30
N GLY A 717 -59.84 -2.78 -49.62
CA GLY A 717 -60.80 -1.91 -50.30
C GLY A 717 -62.20 -2.28 -49.83
N ASP A 718 -62.99 -1.30 -49.38
CA ASP A 718 -64.10 -1.37 -48.41
C ASP A 718 -65.21 -2.42 -48.67
N THR A 719 -65.07 -3.26 -49.69
CA THR A 719 -66.07 -4.16 -50.25
C THR A 719 -65.88 -5.64 -49.93
N LEU A 720 -64.72 -6.10 -49.40
CA LEU A 720 -64.45 -7.54 -49.22
C LEU A 720 -64.24 -7.97 -47.76
N THR A 721 -65.00 -8.98 -47.31
CA THR A 721 -64.76 -9.67 -46.04
C THR A 721 -63.54 -10.59 -46.12
N ALA A 722 -62.91 -10.91 -44.99
CA ALA A 722 -61.77 -11.83 -44.93
C ALA A 722 -62.06 -13.19 -45.58
N ASP A 723 -63.28 -13.72 -45.40
CA ASP A 723 -63.72 -14.99 -46.00
C ASP A 723 -63.88 -14.91 -47.52
N GLN A 724 -64.34 -13.75 -48.03
CA GLN A 724 -64.40 -13.50 -49.47
C GLN A 724 -63.00 -13.47 -50.06
N VAL A 725 -62.04 -12.82 -49.40
CA VAL A 725 -60.64 -12.81 -49.82
C VAL A 725 -60.07 -14.23 -49.85
N GLY A 726 -60.34 -15.07 -48.84
CA GLY A 726 -59.90 -16.46 -48.82
C GLY A 726 -60.46 -17.29 -49.98
N THR A 727 -61.76 -17.17 -50.26
CA THR A 727 -62.41 -17.89 -51.38
C THR A 727 -61.88 -17.43 -52.74
N TYR A 728 -61.63 -16.13 -52.90
CA TYR A 728 -61.01 -15.59 -54.11
C TYR A 728 -59.55 -16.03 -54.25
N ALA A 729 -58.79 -16.09 -53.15
CA ALA A 729 -57.43 -16.59 -53.16
C ALA A 729 -57.34 -18.05 -53.61
N GLU A 730 -58.26 -18.92 -53.14
CA GLU A 730 -58.34 -20.31 -53.60
C GLU A 730 -58.60 -20.40 -55.11
N GLY A 731 -59.64 -19.72 -55.61
CA GLY A 731 -60.06 -19.83 -57.00
C GLY A 731 -59.09 -19.14 -57.98
N PHE A 732 -58.77 -17.87 -57.75
CA PHE A 732 -57.90 -17.09 -58.63
C PHE A 732 -56.43 -17.48 -58.48
N GLY A 733 -55.98 -17.87 -57.29
CA GLY A 733 -54.62 -18.38 -57.07
C GLY A 733 -54.38 -19.67 -57.85
N ALA A 734 -55.30 -20.64 -57.76
CA ALA A 734 -55.21 -21.90 -58.51
C ALA A 734 -55.24 -21.66 -60.04
N LEU A 735 -56.15 -20.80 -60.51
CA LEU A 735 -56.25 -20.46 -61.93
C LEU A 735 -54.99 -19.77 -62.46
N ALA A 736 -54.37 -18.88 -61.67
CA ALA A 736 -53.14 -18.21 -62.04
C ALA A 736 -51.95 -19.18 -62.10
N LEU A 737 -51.83 -20.10 -61.13
CA LEU A 737 -50.83 -21.16 -61.15
C LEU A 737 -50.98 -22.07 -62.38
N LEU A 738 -52.21 -22.49 -62.71
CA LEU A 738 -52.49 -23.29 -63.90
C LEU A 738 -52.07 -22.60 -65.21
N LYS A 739 -52.20 -21.26 -65.26
CA LYS A 739 -51.77 -20.44 -66.41
C LYS A 739 -50.28 -20.09 -66.42
N GLY A 740 -49.53 -20.47 -65.38
CA GLY A 740 -48.14 -20.08 -65.21
C GLY A 740 -47.93 -18.60 -64.86
N ASP A 741 -48.98 -17.86 -64.49
CA ASP A 741 -48.87 -16.46 -64.05
C ASP A 741 -48.48 -16.40 -62.57
N LEU A 742 -47.19 -16.62 -62.33
CA LEU A 742 -46.62 -16.72 -60.99
C LEU A 742 -46.73 -15.42 -60.19
N VAL A 743 -46.72 -14.25 -60.85
CA VAL A 743 -46.84 -12.96 -60.17
C VAL A 743 -48.24 -12.80 -59.58
N LYS A 744 -49.27 -13.04 -60.41
CA LYS A 744 -50.66 -12.95 -59.98
C LYS A 744 -51.04 -14.06 -58.99
N ALA A 745 -50.50 -15.26 -59.18
CA ALA A 745 -50.67 -16.35 -58.23
C ALA A 745 -50.17 -15.94 -56.84
N LYS A 746 -48.96 -15.38 -56.77
CA LYS A 746 -48.37 -14.91 -55.51
C LYS A 746 -49.23 -13.84 -54.83
N GLU A 747 -49.75 -12.87 -55.58
CA GLU A 747 -50.60 -11.81 -55.04
C GLU A 747 -51.84 -12.38 -54.33
N TRP A 748 -52.57 -13.28 -55.00
CA TRP A 748 -53.76 -13.92 -54.45
C TRP A 748 -53.44 -14.85 -53.27
N ILE A 749 -52.36 -15.64 -53.39
CA ILE A 749 -51.95 -16.56 -52.34
C ILE A 749 -51.51 -15.80 -51.08
N ASP A 750 -50.68 -14.75 -51.21
CA ASP A 750 -50.23 -13.91 -50.09
C ASP A 750 -51.44 -13.25 -49.40
N ALA A 751 -52.43 -12.77 -50.17
CA ALA A 751 -53.67 -12.24 -49.62
C ALA A 751 -54.47 -13.32 -48.88
N GLY A 752 -54.59 -14.51 -49.45
CA GLY A 752 -55.23 -15.65 -48.79
C GLY A 752 -54.54 -16.03 -47.47
N GLN A 753 -53.21 -16.16 -47.46
CA GLN A 753 -52.44 -16.50 -46.27
C GLN A 753 -52.62 -15.46 -45.17
N TRP A 754 -52.76 -14.19 -45.55
CA TRP A 754 -52.89 -13.12 -44.59
C TRP A 754 -54.32 -12.96 -44.04
N TYR A 755 -55.34 -12.98 -44.90
CA TYR A 755 -56.73 -12.75 -44.49
C TYR A 755 -57.48 -14.03 -44.09
N ALA A 756 -57.10 -15.18 -44.64
CA ALA A 756 -57.73 -16.48 -44.37
C ALA A 756 -56.69 -17.57 -44.04
N PRO A 757 -55.82 -17.36 -43.03
CA PRO A 757 -54.75 -18.31 -42.67
C PRO A 757 -55.29 -19.66 -42.17
N HIS A 758 -56.58 -19.77 -41.87
CA HIS A 758 -57.22 -21.00 -41.42
C HIS A 758 -57.58 -21.98 -42.55
N LEU A 759 -57.36 -21.62 -43.83
CA LEU A 759 -57.69 -22.45 -45.00
C LEU A 759 -56.49 -23.26 -45.49
N SER A 760 -56.51 -24.60 -45.33
CA SER A 760 -55.39 -25.48 -45.68
C SER A 760 -55.07 -25.49 -47.20
N SER A 761 -56.08 -25.24 -48.02
CA SER A 761 -56.02 -25.07 -49.48
C SER A 761 -55.12 -23.91 -49.89
N VAL A 762 -55.20 -22.76 -49.22
CA VAL A 762 -54.38 -21.59 -49.50
C VAL A 762 -52.90 -21.89 -49.23
N TRP A 763 -52.60 -22.56 -48.13
CA TRP A 763 -51.24 -23.02 -47.82
C TRP A 763 -50.73 -24.05 -48.83
N PHE A 764 -51.59 -24.96 -49.29
CA PHE A 764 -51.20 -25.92 -50.32
C PHE A 764 -50.88 -25.22 -51.66
N LEU A 765 -51.66 -24.21 -52.05
CA LEU A 765 -51.36 -23.38 -53.22
C LEU A 765 -50.03 -22.65 -53.07
N SER A 766 -49.73 -22.12 -51.88
CA SER A 766 -48.43 -21.52 -51.58
C SER A 766 -47.28 -22.51 -51.67
N ALA A 767 -47.45 -23.72 -51.12
CA ALA A 767 -46.46 -24.78 -51.24
C ALA A 767 -46.19 -25.14 -52.69
N TYR A 768 -47.25 -25.27 -53.49
CA TYR A 768 -47.15 -25.53 -54.92
C TYR A 768 -46.42 -24.40 -55.66
N TYR A 769 -46.76 -23.15 -55.36
CA TYR A 769 -46.07 -21.97 -55.89
C TYR A 769 -44.56 -22.00 -55.58
N HIS A 770 -44.19 -22.27 -54.32
CA HIS A 770 -42.79 -22.32 -53.91
C HIS A 770 -42.04 -23.52 -54.50
N HIS A 771 -42.71 -24.66 -54.68
CA HIS A 771 -42.16 -25.81 -55.40
C HIS A 771 -41.80 -25.44 -56.85
N LEU A 772 -42.70 -24.76 -57.58
CA LEU A 772 -42.41 -24.28 -58.94
C LEU A 772 -41.24 -23.29 -59.01
N LYS A 773 -41.00 -22.53 -57.93
CA LYS A 773 -39.87 -21.62 -57.81
C LYS A 773 -38.57 -22.29 -57.34
N GLY A 774 -38.63 -23.56 -56.96
CA GLY A 774 -37.49 -24.28 -56.37
C GLY A 774 -37.15 -23.86 -54.93
N ASP A 775 -38.05 -23.18 -54.22
CA ASP A 775 -37.86 -22.80 -52.81
C ASP A 775 -38.37 -23.93 -51.89
N ALA A 776 -37.55 -24.97 -51.75
CA ALA A 776 -37.90 -26.18 -51.00
C ALA A 776 -38.23 -25.91 -49.52
N GLU A 777 -37.60 -24.90 -48.91
CA GLU A 777 -37.86 -24.52 -47.53
C GLU A 777 -39.29 -23.97 -47.36
N LEU A 778 -39.67 -23.00 -48.19
CA LEU A 778 -41.01 -22.42 -48.11
C LEU A 778 -42.09 -23.41 -48.56
N ALA A 779 -41.80 -24.25 -49.55
CA ALA A 779 -42.70 -25.35 -49.91
C ALA A 779 -42.94 -26.27 -48.71
N ARG A 780 -41.88 -26.70 -48.00
CA ARG A 780 -41.98 -27.54 -46.80
C ARG A 780 -42.71 -26.83 -45.66
N ARG A 781 -42.41 -25.55 -45.42
CA ARG A 781 -43.10 -24.69 -44.44
C ARG A 781 -44.61 -24.69 -44.65
N ASP A 782 -45.02 -24.44 -45.88
CA ASP A 782 -46.43 -24.29 -46.21
C ASP A 782 -47.17 -25.62 -46.16
N LEU A 783 -46.52 -26.72 -46.57
CA LEU A 783 -47.07 -28.06 -46.39
C LEU A 783 -47.22 -28.42 -44.92
N TYR A 784 -46.26 -28.06 -44.06
CA TYR A 784 -46.38 -28.23 -42.62
C TYR A 784 -47.64 -27.55 -42.08
N ARG A 785 -47.89 -26.30 -42.52
CA ARG A 785 -49.09 -25.55 -42.13
C ARG A 785 -50.38 -26.17 -42.66
N THR A 786 -50.39 -26.63 -43.93
CA THR A 786 -51.50 -27.42 -44.49
C THR A 786 -51.80 -28.65 -43.61
N ILE A 787 -50.76 -29.38 -43.21
CA ILE A 787 -50.84 -30.59 -42.40
C ILE A 787 -51.41 -30.29 -41.01
N GLU A 788 -50.91 -29.26 -40.35
CA GLU A 788 -51.38 -28.81 -39.04
C GLU A 788 -52.88 -28.50 -39.05
N LEU A 789 -53.36 -27.81 -40.09
CA LEU A 789 -54.79 -27.48 -40.25
C LEU A 789 -55.65 -28.71 -40.58
N GLU A 790 -55.09 -29.72 -41.23
CA GLU A 790 -55.78 -30.97 -41.60
C GLU A 790 -55.73 -32.04 -40.50
N ALA A 791 -54.77 -31.95 -39.57
CA ALA A 791 -54.49 -32.99 -38.59
C ALA A 791 -55.59 -33.23 -37.55
N PRO A 792 -56.28 -32.21 -36.99
CA PRO A 792 -57.35 -32.42 -36.01
C PRO A 792 -58.48 -33.26 -36.61
N LEU A 793 -58.69 -34.47 -36.08
CA LEU A 793 -59.71 -35.39 -36.57
C LEU A 793 -61.14 -35.01 -36.12
N ASP A 794 -61.25 -34.28 -35.01
CA ASP A 794 -62.53 -34.07 -34.30
C ASP A 794 -63.22 -32.73 -34.62
N PHE A 795 -62.61 -31.87 -35.45
CA PHE A 795 -63.14 -30.55 -35.79
C PHE A 795 -63.18 -30.32 -37.31
N ASP A 796 -62.34 -29.44 -37.86
CA ASP A 796 -62.43 -28.99 -39.25
C ASP A 796 -61.50 -29.77 -40.21
N GLY A 797 -60.66 -30.68 -39.70
CA GLY A 797 -59.65 -31.38 -40.50
C GLY A 797 -60.20 -32.10 -41.75
N PRO A 798 -61.31 -32.88 -41.68
CA PRO A 798 -61.93 -33.48 -42.87
C PRO A 798 -62.41 -32.47 -43.91
N SER A 799 -62.97 -31.33 -43.46
CA SER A 799 -63.44 -30.25 -44.33
C SER A 799 -62.26 -29.53 -45.01
N GLN A 800 -61.19 -29.26 -44.26
CA GLN A 800 -59.94 -28.69 -44.76
C GLN A 800 -59.30 -29.59 -45.83
N ARG A 801 -59.20 -30.90 -45.57
CA ARG A 801 -58.75 -31.88 -46.59
C ARG A 801 -59.61 -31.82 -47.85
N LYS A 802 -60.94 -31.80 -47.70
CA LYS A 802 -61.88 -31.71 -48.84
C LYS A 802 -61.69 -30.41 -49.63
N ARG A 803 -61.42 -29.28 -48.96
CA ARG A 803 -61.10 -28.00 -49.61
C ARG A 803 -59.78 -28.07 -50.37
N ARG A 804 -58.69 -28.56 -49.74
CA ARG A 804 -57.41 -28.77 -50.43
C ARG A 804 -57.57 -29.63 -51.67
N TYR A 805 -58.23 -30.79 -51.57
CA TYR A 805 -58.45 -31.66 -52.74
C TYR A 805 -59.26 -30.98 -53.83
N ARG A 806 -60.25 -30.16 -53.48
CA ARG A 806 -61.04 -29.39 -54.45
C ARG A 806 -60.18 -28.42 -55.23
N VAL A 807 -59.23 -27.74 -54.59
CA VAL A 807 -58.34 -26.78 -55.23
C VAL A 807 -57.22 -27.49 -56.00
N ALA A 808 -56.65 -28.56 -55.42
CA ALA A 808 -55.59 -29.35 -56.03
C ALA A 808 -56.03 -30.10 -57.29
N LYS A 809 -57.32 -30.44 -57.44
CA LYS A 809 -57.84 -31.12 -58.65
C LYS A 809 -57.65 -30.29 -59.93
N ASP A 810 -57.60 -28.96 -59.78
CA ASP A 810 -57.47 -28.00 -60.88
C ASP A 810 -56.00 -27.81 -61.28
N LEU A 811 -55.06 -28.19 -60.40
CA LEU A 811 -53.62 -28.23 -60.64
C LEU A 811 -53.21 -29.65 -61.06
N GLN A 812 -53.40 -30.03 -62.33
CA GLN A 812 -53.07 -31.38 -62.81
C GLN A 812 -51.62 -31.48 -63.31
N GLY A 813 -51.08 -32.70 -63.40
CA GLY A 813 -49.78 -33.00 -64.01
C GLY A 813 -48.64 -33.25 -63.02
N GLU A 814 -47.43 -33.45 -63.56
CA GLU A 814 -46.25 -33.95 -62.82
C GLU A 814 -45.89 -33.09 -61.61
N GLN A 815 -46.00 -31.76 -61.72
CA GLN A 815 -45.68 -30.84 -60.63
C GLN A 815 -46.58 -31.05 -59.40
N ARG A 816 -47.85 -31.41 -59.60
CA ARG A 816 -48.77 -31.74 -58.51
C ARG A 816 -48.36 -33.04 -57.83
N ASP A 817 -48.02 -34.05 -58.61
CA ASP A 817 -47.58 -35.33 -58.06
C ASP A 817 -46.30 -35.18 -57.23
N GLN A 818 -45.39 -34.28 -57.63
CA GLN A 818 -44.19 -33.94 -56.87
C GLN A 818 -44.53 -33.25 -55.54
N VAL A 819 -45.45 -32.27 -55.54
CA VAL A 819 -45.87 -31.58 -54.30
C VAL A 819 -46.61 -32.51 -53.35
N GLU A 820 -47.45 -33.42 -53.86
CA GLU A 820 -48.15 -34.42 -53.02
C GLU A 820 -47.17 -35.45 -52.43
N LYS A 821 -46.12 -35.85 -53.18
CA LYS A 821 -45.02 -36.66 -52.64
C LYS A 821 -44.29 -35.91 -51.52
N LEU A 822 -44.03 -34.61 -51.69
CA LEU A 822 -43.42 -33.78 -50.65
C LEU A 822 -44.35 -33.68 -49.43
N TRP A 823 -45.66 -33.49 -49.64
CA TRP A 823 -46.66 -33.46 -48.56
C TRP A 823 -46.62 -34.74 -47.71
N LEU A 824 -46.54 -35.91 -48.35
CA LEU A 824 -46.42 -37.20 -47.64
C LEU A 824 -45.14 -37.28 -46.79
N ALA A 825 -44.02 -36.77 -47.31
CA ALA A 825 -42.77 -36.72 -46.57
C ALA A 825 -42.89 -35.80 -45.34
N VAL A 826 -43.43 -34.58 -45.53
CA VAL A 826 -43.62 -33.63 -44.43
C VAL A 826 -44.64 -34.13 -43.40
N TRP A 827 -45.68 -34.85 -43.82
CA TRP A 827 -46.66 -35.46 -42.92
C TRP A 827 -46.02 -36.53 -42.03
N LYS A 828 -45.10 -37.32 -42.59
CA LYS A 828 -44.33 -38.29 -41.83
C LYS A 828 -43.47 -37.58 -40.78
N ASP A 829 -42.73 -36.56 -41.17
CA ASP A 829 -41.90 -35.76 -40.25
C ASP A 829 -42.74 -35.14 -39.13
N TYR A 830 -43.90 -34.56 -39.47
CA TYR A 830 -44.86 -33.99 -38.52
C TYR A 830 -45.32 -35.02 -37.49
N ARG A 831 -45.66 -36.23 -37.93
CA ARG A 831 -46.06 -37.33 -37.03
C ARG A 831 -44.93 -37.82 -36.14
N GLU A 832 -43.69 -37.70 -36.60
CA GLU A 832 -42.48 -38.00 -35.82
C GLU A 832 -42.10 -36.86 -34.86
N GLY A 833 -42.90 -35.79 -34.80
CA GLY A 833 -42.69 -34.67 -33.89
C GLY A 833 -41.71 -33.62 -34.41
N ALA A 834 -41.36 -33.65 -35.70
CA ALA A 834 -40.64 -32.54 -36.31
C ALA A 834 -41.48 -31.27 -36.21
N GLY A 835 -40.86 -30.16 -35.81
CA GLY A 835 -41.50 -28.85 -35.79
C GLY A 835 -41.47 -28.15 -37.15
N PRO A 836 -42.19 -27.03 -37.30
CA PRO A 836 -42.05 -26.16 -38.47
C PRO A 836 -40.63 -25.57 -38.54
N PRO A 837 -40.23 -24.96 -39.67
CA PRO A 837 -38.93 -24.30 -39.80
C PRO A 837 -38.68 -23.29 -38.68
N ALA A 838 -37.49 -23.30 -38.08
CA ALA A 838 -37.06 -22.33 -37.08
C ALA A 838 -36.21 -21.21 -37.70
N PHE A 839 -35.81 -20.20 -36.92
CA PHE A 839 -34.93 -19.13 -37.43
C PHE A 839 -33.53 -19.62 -37.79
N ALA A 840 -33.03 -20.65 -37.09
CA ALA A 840 -31.77 -21.28 -37.44
C ALA A 840 -31.79 -21.72 -38.91
N GLU A 841 -30.82 -21.24 -39.68
CA GLU A 841 -30.67 -21.70 -41.06
C GLU A 841 -30.39 -23.21 -41.05
N PRO A 842 -31.02 -23.98 -41.94
CA PRO A 842 -30.67 -25.37 -42.12
C PRO A 842 -29.17 -25.44 -42.49
N LYS A 843 -28.41 -26.20 -41.70
CA LYS A 843 -26.96 -26.39 -41.88
C LYS A 843 -26.61 -27.04 -43.21
#